data_AF-A0A9C9ERW3-F1
#
_entry.id   AF-A0A9C9ERW3-F1
#
_cell.length_a   1.000
_cell.length_b   1.000
_cell.length_c   1.000
_cell.angle_alpha   90.00
_cell.angle_beta   90.00
_cell.angle_gamma   90.00
#
_symmetry.space_group_name_H-M   'P 1'
#
loop_
_entity.id
_entity.type
_entity.pdbx_description
1 polymer ?
#
loop_
_entity_poly.entity_id
_entity_poly.type
_entity_poly.pdbx_seq_one_letter_code
_entity_poly.pdbx_strand_id
1 'polypeptide(L)'
;MIEKVLIERGHAKTAKAFILYRHERAKRRGAPKTKPEVDAETKDRQKRPEIDPTELALFVRTSADQITYWDKQKMVQAMVREAGVPEDIARTISDEVEDTIIKSKVKVITVSLIRELVNAKLIEYGYEEARKRHARLGVPLYDAERIITWRNRENANIPHNPEATSMTLAEAINKQFGLMRVFSQDVADAHARGDIHLHDLGFINRPYCSGQSLEYVKKFGLHLPNALSIAKPAKYPETLLAHMVKFSAALQGHFAGAIGWDAVNIFFSPFLVGLNDREMKQLAQMLVFEYSQQSVARGGQAIFSDLNLYWEVPKHFEDVEAIGPGGVATGKTYSDFQKEAQRFAWALFDVYKEGDGTGRPFFFPKPLVHITEKFFTTPGHEEFLLHISDVAAEKGNTYFVFDRGETAKISECCRLSFKLEEADLEDARRPWRMRYCALQNVTLNLPRAGILASGDTAELFRILDTFFDLAIKAHLQKKNFIVSLLNLGDSGPLALLTMKKDGEPYLRINRATYLIGLLGLNELVQAHLGQELHESEEAFRFGLKVVAYLNLKAKEASKKYGLRFVLEQTPAESAAYRLSRLDLERYGRKAEAIVKGDVSKRKTYYTNSTFLNVSKEVDPIERVRLEGKFHDLIEAGAISHVWIADSRPSKESIANFVLKTFRQTRNAQIAFSPEFTSCNACDRVSRGLSETCPYCGSMNVDGITRVTGYFSKISGWNDGKRAELVDRYRSKL
;
A
#
# COMPACT_ATOMS: atom_id res chain seq x y z
N MET A 1 -4.84 -26.88 74.92
CA MET A 1 -5.80 -27.63 75.77
C MET A 1 -6.13 -28.98 75.14
N ILE A 2 -6.58 -29.00 73.88
CA ILE A 2 -6.77 -30.22 73.07
C ILE A 2 -5.51 -31.11 73.05
N GLU A 3 -4.31 -30.52 72.92
CA GLU A 3 -3.06 -31.26 72.80
C GLU A 3 -2.76 -32.12 74.03
N LYS A 4 -3.12 -31.64 75.23
CA LYS A 4 -2.88 -32.33 76.50
C LYS A 4 -3.78 -33.56 76.65
N VAL A 5 -5.07 -33.42 76.35
CA VAL A 5 -6.07 -34.50 76.41
C VAL A 5 -5.73 -35.63 75.41
N LEU A 6 -5.22 -35.28 74.22
CA LEU A 6 -4.77 -36.27 73.24
C LEU A 6 -3.54 -37.06 73.70
N ILE A 7 -2.63 -36.44 74.45
CA ILE A 7 -1.44 -37.11 75.01
C ILE A 7 -1.85 -38.00 76.20
N GLU A 8 -2.67 -37.49 77.12
CA GLU A 8 -3.16 -38.22 78.30
C GLU A 8 -4.01 -39.46 77.92
N ARG A 9 -4.65 -39.47 76.73
CA ARG A 9 -5.37 -40.64 76.18
C ARG A 9 -4.54 -41.51 75.22
N GLY A 10 -3.21 -41.38 75.20
CA GLY A 10 -2.31 -42.23 74.42
C GLY A 10 -2.21 -41.92 72.91
N HIS A 11 -2.88 -40.89 72.40
CA HIS A 11 -2.87 -40.49 70.99
C HIS A 11 -1.74 -39.50 70.65
N ALA A 12 -0.52 -39.78 71.13
CA ALA A 12 0.63 -38.87 71.02
C ALA A 12 1.01 -38.49 69.58
N LYS A 13 0.86 -39.41 68.60
CA LYS A 13 1.09 -39.10 67.17
C LYS A 13 0.08 -38.06 66.64
N THR A 14 -1.19 -38.17 67.02
CA THR A 14 -2.26 -37.23 66.64
C THR A 14 -2.05 -35.86 67.29
N ALA A 15 -1.64 -35.83 68.56
CA ALA A 15 -1.26 -34.59 69.23
C ALA A 15 -0.10 -33.87 68.52
N LYS A 16 0.95 -34.60 68.13
CA LYS A 16 2.10 -34.05 67.37
C LYS A 16 1.67 -33.47 66.02
N ALA A 17 0.81 -34.16 65.28
CA ALA A 17 0.26 -33.65 64.01
C ALA A 17 -0.58 -32.38 64.20
N PHE A 18 -1.42 -32.33 65.25
CA PHE A 18 -2.22 -31.15 65.57
C PHE A 18 -1.37 -29.93 65.96
N ILE A 19 -0.29 -30.13 66.73
CA ILE A 19 0.68 -29.07 67.07
C ILE A 19 1.35 -28.50 65.82
N LEU A 20 1.83 -29.38 64.92
CA LEU A 20 2.46 -28.97 63.66
C LEU A 20 1.50 -28.17 62.77
N TYR A 21 0.27 -28.67 62.58
CA TYR A 21 -0.79 -27.98 61.83
C TYR A 21 -1.11 -26.60 62.42
N ARG A 22 -1.22 -26.49 63.75
CA ARG A 22 -1.48 -25.20 64.42
C ARG A 22 -0.32 -24.21 64.23
N HIS A 23 0.92 -24.71 64.26
CA HIS A 23 2.13 -23.90 64.06
C HIS A 23 2.26 -23.40 62.61
N GLU A 24 1.98 -24.22 61.61
CA GLU A 24 1.90 -23.77 60.21
C GLU A 24 0.78 -22.75 59.99
N ARG A 25 -0.40 -22.97 60.58
CA ARG A 25 -1.54 -22.06 60.44
C ARG A 25 -1.32 -20.71 61.13
N ALA A 26 -0.48 -20.67 62.18
CA ALA A 26 0.01 -19.43 62.79
C ALA A 26 0.99 -18.70 61.87
N LYS A 27 1.98 -19.40 61.30
CA LYS A 27 2.92 -18.83 60.32
C LYS A 27 2.23 -18.20 59.11
N ARG A 28 1.11 -18.78 58.64
CA ARG A 28 0.32 -18.25 57.51
C ARG A 28 -0.58 -17.05 57.85
N ARG A 29 -0.70 -16.63 59.12
CA ARG A 29 -1.59 -15.53 59.56
C ARG A 29 -0.87 -14.31 60.15
N GLY A 30 0.45 -14.37 60.31
CA GLY A 30 1.23 -13.28 60.93
C GLY A 30 1.66 -12.19 59.95
N ALA A 31 0.79 -11.21 59.68
CA ALA A 31 1.19 -9.95 59.04
C ALA A 31 0.30 -8.77 59.45
N PRO A 32 0.73 -7.94 60.42
CA PRO A 32 0.30 -6.55 60.57
C PRO A 32 1.28 -5.62 59.84
N LYS A 33 0.76 -4.55 59.22
CA LYS A 33 1.56 -3.44 58.68
C LYS A 33 2.06 -2.56 59.83
N THR A 34 3.35 -2.15 59.86
CA THR A 34 3.86 -0.76 59.94
C THR A 34 5.40 -0.68 60.09
N LYS A 35 5.95 0.56 60.06
CA LYS A 35 7.35 0.99 59.84
C LYS A 35 8.26 0.98 61.12
N PRO A 36 9.56 1.40 61.09
CA PRO A 36 10.69 0.75 61.81
C PRO A 36 11.25 1.51 63.04
N GLU A 37 12.16 0.86 63.82
CA GLU A 37 13.29 1.40 64.67
C GLU A 37 13.75 0.33 65.73
N VAL A 38 14.97 0.26 66.32
CA VAL A 38 16.36 0.65 65.92
C VAL A 38 17.43 -0.03 66.87
N ASP A 39 18.69 -0.19 66.39
CA ASP A 39 20.01 -0.46 67.07
C ASP A 39 20.34 -1.63 68.05
N ALA A 40 21.66 -1.92 68.09
CA ALA A 40 22.53 -2.55 69.12
C ALA A 40 22.88 -4.08 69.11
N GLU A 41 24.03 -4.39 68.45
CA GLU A 41 25.21 -5.18 68.90
C GLU A 41 25.13 -6.22 70.08
N THR A 42 25.83 -7.37 70.13
CA THR A 42 27.14 -7.82 69.52
C THR A 42 27.39 -9.36 69.56
N LYS A 43 28.26 -9.84 68.63
CA LYS A 43 29.17 -11.03 68.63
C LYS A 43 28.58 -12.47 68.74
N ASP A 44 28.60 -13.32 67.68
CA ASP A 44 29.72 -14.07 67.00
C ASP A 44 30.13 -15.38 67.76
N ARG A 45 30.27 -16.61 67.20
CA ARG A 45 30.36 -17.13 65.81
C ARG A 45 30.08 -18.67 65.69
N GLN A 46 30.07 -19.19 64.44
CA GLN A 46 30.13 -20.59 63.96
C GLN A 46 28.85 -21.46 64.05
N LYS A 47 28.42 -22.22 63.03
CA LYS A 47 28.79 -22.32 61.59
C LYS A 47 27.54 -22.84 60.83
N ARG A 48 27.15 -22.22 59.70
CA ARG A 48 26.06 -22.68 58.82
C ARG A 48 26.64 -23.42 57.59
N PRO A 49 25.92 -24.38 56.98
CA PRO A 49 25.97 -24.57 55.53
C PRO A 49 25.24 -23.40 54.85
N GLU A 50 25.88 -22.80 53.85
CA GLU A 50 25.38 -21.60 53.19
C GLU A 50 24.26 -21.93 52.19
N ILE A 51 23.16 -21.18 52.30
CA ILE A 51 22.37 -20.75 51.14
C ILE A 51 22.49 -19.23 51.15
N ASP A 52 23.07 -18.67 50.09
CA ASP A 52 23.43 -17.27 50.02
C ASP A 52 22.17 -16.38 49.92
N PRO A 53 21.94 -15.41 50.83
CA PRO A 53 20.87 -14.43 50.70
C PRO A 53 20.93 -13.61 49.40
N THR A 54 22.09 -13.57 48.75
CA THR A 54 22.34 -12.86 47.48
C THR A 54 21.87 -13.66 46.25
N GLU A 55 21.59 -14.96 46.35
CA GLU A 55 21.26 -15.82 45.20
C GLU A 55 19.77 -15.80 44.77
N LEU A 56 18.88 -15.16 45.53
CA LEU A 56 17.42 -15.13 45.22
C LEU A 56 16.88 -13.80 44.71
N ALA A 57 17.74 -12.81 44.46
CA ALA A 57 17.36 -11.58 43.77
C ALA A 57 17.38 -11.77 42.24
N LEU A 58 16.41 -12.50 41.69
CA LEU A 58 16.21 -12.54 40.23
C LEU A 58 15.73 -11.17 39.74
N PHE A 59 16.53 -10.55 38.87
CA PHE A 59 16.25 -9.22 38.33
C PHE A 59 15.61 -9.32 36.94
N VAL A 60 14.51 -8.59 36.75
CA VAL A 60 13.77 -8.50 35.49
C VAL A 60 13.96 -7.12 34.87
N ARG A 61 14.56 -7.06 33.68
CA ARG A 61 14.57 -5.85 32.85
C ARG A 61 13.22 -5.70 32.16
N THR A 62 12.51 -4.63 32.50
CA THR A 62 11.17 -4.29 32.01
C THR A 62 11.21 -3.64 30.62
N SER A 63 10.04 -3.54 29.97
CA SER A 63 9.89 -2.86 28.67
C SER A 63 10.13 -1.33 28.72
N ALA A 64 10.25 -0.76 29.92
CA ALA A 64 10.60 0.65 30.15
C ALA A 64 12.08 0.81 30.58
N ASP A 65 12.92 -0.20 30.29
CA ASP A 65 14.34 -0.30 30.65
C ASP A 65 14.69 -0.22 32.15
N GLN A 66 13.69 -0.19 33.03
CA GLN A 66 13.88 -0.31 34.47
C GLN A 66 14.16 -1.75 34.88
N ILE A 67 15.07 -1.95 35.82
CA ILE A 67 15.32 -3.23 36.47
C ILE A 67 14.44 -3.33 37.72
N THR A 68 13.67 -4.42 37.83
CA THR A 68 12.79 -4.68 38.98
C THR A 68 13.01 -6.09 39.53
N TYR A 69 12.62 -6.33 40.77
CA TYR A 69 12.58 -7.67 41.34
C TYR A 69 11.55 -8.56 40.62
N TRP A 70 11.86 -9.85 40.54
CA TRP A 70 10.95 -10.88 40.04
C TRP A 70 9.60 -10.86 40.79
N ASP A 71 8.52 -10.95 40.03
CA ASP A 71 7.15 -11.04 40.54
C ASP A 71 6.29 -11.88 39.57
N LYS A 72 6.06 -13.13 39.95
CA LYS A 72 5.25 -14.09 39.22
C LYS A 72 3.81 -13.64 38.99
N GLN A 73 3.21 -12.83 39.88
CA GLN A 73 1.83 -12.40 39.69
C GLN A 73 1.67 -11.52 38.45
N LYS A 74 2.72 -10.80 38.02
CA LYS A 74 2.72 -10.05 36.75
C LYS A 74 2.60 -10.97 35.52
N MET A 75 3.18 -12.16 35.58
CA MET A 75 3.11 -13.16 34.50
C MET A 75 1.69 -13.77 34.40
N VAL A 76 1.09 -14.13 35.55
CA VAL A 76 -0.32 -14.55 35.63
C VAL A 76 -1.24 -13.45 35.09
N GLN A 77 -1.08 -12.21 35.58
CA GLN A 77 -1.89 -11.07 35.16
C GLN A 77 -1.75 -10.75 33.67
N ALA A 78 -0.56 -10.88 33.08
CA ALA A 78 -0.35 -10.69 31.65
C ALA A 78 -1.11 -11.74 30.82
N MET A 79 -0.99 -13.03 31.17
CA MET A 79 -1.73 -14.11 30.49
C MET A 79 -3.25 -13.95 30.60
N VAL A 80 -3.77 -13.61 31.78
CA VAL A 80 -5.21 -13.39 31.99
C VAL A 80 -5.68 -12.16 31.20
N ARG A 81 -5.01 -11.01 31.34
CA ARG A 81 -5.43 -9.72 30.77
C ARG A 81 -5.25 -9.63 29.25
N GLU A 82 -4.11 -10.08 28.74
CA GLU A 82 -3.73 -9.87 27.33
C GLU A 82 -4.15 -11.06 26.46
N ALA A 83 -4.06 -12.27 27.00
CA ALA A 83 -4.28 -13.50 26.26
C ALA A 83 -5.61 -14.21 26.61
N GLY A 84 -6.31 -13.81 27.67
CA GLY A 84 -7.59 -14.40 28.09
C GLY A 84 -7.45 -15.84 28.59
N VAL A 85 -6.29 -16.21 29.14
CA VAL A 85 -6.04 -17.53 29.71
C VAL A 85 -6.75 -17.65 31.06
N PRO A 86 -7.42 -18.79 31.37
CA PRO A 86 -7.98 -19.04 32.71
C PRO A 86 -6.94 -18.88 33.82
N GLU A 87 -7.32 -18.31 34.96
CA GLU A 87 -6.36 -17.93 36.01
C GLU A 87 -5.62 -19.12 36.63
N ASP A 88 -6.29 -20.26 36.76
CA ASP A 88 -5.72 -21.53 37.21
C ASP A 88 -4.65 -22.06 36.24
N ILE A 89 -4.94 -22.07 34.94
CA ILE A 89 -3.98 -22.46 33.90
C ILE A 89 -2.82 -21.46 33.82
N ALA A 90 -3.11 -20.16 33.91
CA ALA A 90 -2.10 -19.11 33.95
C ALA A 90 -1.18 -19.23 35.17
N ARG A 91 -1.69 -19.69 36.32
CA ARG A 91 -0.89 -20.03 37.51
C ARG A 91 0.01 -21.24 37.24
N THR A 92 -0.53 -22.36 36.75
CA THR A 92 0.26 -23.56 36.43
C THR A 92 1.38 -23.29 35.41
N ILE A 93 1.08 -22.58 34.32
CA ILE A 93 2.10 -22.16 33.34
C ILE A 93 3.14 -21.24 33.99
N SER A 94 2.71 -20.36 34.89
CA SER A 94 3.64 -19.47 35.62
C SER A 94 4.55 -20.25 36.58
N ASP A 95 4.08 -21.32 37.22
CA ASP A 95 4.90 -22.23 38.03
C ASP A 95 5.97 -22.90 37.16
N GLU A 96 5.61 -23.50 36.02
CA GLU A 96 6.57 -24.19 35.15
C GLU A 96 7.61 -23.26 34.53
N VAL A 97 7.23 -22.03 34.15
CA VAL A 97 8.16 -21.03 33.61
C VAL A 97 9.12 -20.53 34.70
N GLU A 98 8.63 -20.29 35.92
CA GLU A 98 9.45 -19.93 37.09
C GLU A 98 10.48 -21.04 37.39
N ASP A 99 10.03 -22.29 37.43
CA ASP A 99 10.88 -23.48 37.61
C ASP A 99 11.97 -23.58 36.52
N THR A 100 11.62 -23.29 35.26
CA THR A 100 12.55 -23.30 34.13
C THR A 100 13.63 -22.23 34.28
N ILE A 101 13.25 -21.01 34.70
CA ILE A 101 14.17 -19.88 34.88
C ILE A 101 15.12 -20.13 36.07
N ILE A 102 14.61 -20.68 37.19
CA ILE A 102 15.43 -21.03 38.35
C ILE A 102 16.45 -22.12 37.95
N LYS A 103 16.01 -23.17 37.27
CA LYS A 103 16.89 -24.27 36.80
C LYS A 103 17.95 -23.80 35.79
N SER A 104 17.68 -22.74 35.02
CA SER A 104 18.65 -22.19 34.05
C SER A 104 19.76 -21.35 34.68
N LYS A 105 19.71 -21.05 35.99
CA LYS A 105 20.71 -20.26 36.74
C LYS A 105 20.99 -18.86 36.15
N VAL A 106 20.01 -18.28 35.45
CA VAL A 106 20.13 -16.95 34.82
C VAL A 106 19.93 -15.86 35.88
N LYS A 107 20.91 -14.98 36.08
CA LYS A 107 20.86 -13.92 37.10
C LYS A 107 20.01 -12.70 36.69
N VAL A 108 19.93 -12.40 35.40
CA VAL A 108 19.17 -11.28 34.84
C VAL A 108 18.36 -11.77 33.66
N ILE A 109 17.05 -11.58 33.71
CA ILE A 109 16.12 -11.99 32.64
C ILE A 109 15.36 -10.77 32.08
N THR A 110 14.91 -10.85 30.84
CA THR A 110 14.09 -9.81 30.20
C THR A 110 12.63 -10.23 30.16
N VAL A 111 11.71 -9.26 30.19
CA VAL A 111 10.27 -9.51 29.96
C VAL A 111 10.02 -10.23 28.62
N SER A 112 10.87 -10.02 27.61
CA SER A 112 10.77 -10.71 26.33
C SER A 112 11.07 -12.21 26.44
N LEU A 113 12.13 -12.60 27.16
CA LEU A 113 12.45 -14.02 27.33
C LEU A 113 11.39 -14.74 28.19
N ILE A 114 10.88 -14.08 29.24
CA ILE A 114 9.74 -14.61 30.03
C ILE A 114 8.52 -14.83 29.12
N ARG A 115 8.21 -13.87 28.26
CA ARG A 115 7.08 -13.95 27.32
C ARG A 115 7.21 -15.11 26.33
N GLU A 116 8.42 -15.37 25.82
CA GLU A 116 8.63 -16.52 24.91
C GLU A 116 8.59 -17.87 25.64
N LEU A 117 9.08 -17.97 26.88
CA LEU A 117 8.91 -19.18 27.71
C LEU A 117 7.42 -19.46 27.99
N VAL A 118 6.63 -18.42 28.29
CA VAL A 118 5.17 -18.52 28.41
C VAL A 118 4.53 -18.93 27.08
N ASN A 119 4.97 -18.35 25.95
CA ASN A 119 4.43 -18.71 24.62
C ASN A 119 4.68 -20.17 24.26
N ALA A 120 5.84 -20.74 24.64
CA ALA A 120 6.12 -22.16 24.47
C ALA A 120 5.14 -23.01 25.29
N LYS A 121 4.95 -22.68 26.57
CA LYS A 121 3.99 -23.37 27.45
C LYS A 121 2.54 -23.24 27.01
N LEU A 122 2.13 -22.09 26.48
CA LEU A 122 0.79 -21.93 25.88
C LEU A 122 0.59 -22.87 24.68
N ILE A 123 1.62 -23.19 23.90
CA ILE A 123 1.52 -24.20 22.83
C ILE A 123 1.46 -25.61 23.41
N GLU A 124 2.32 -25.95 24.38
CA GLU A 124 2.31 -27.27 25.04
C GLU A 124 0.94 -27.62 25.66
N TYR A 125 0.22 -26.61 26.15
CA TYR A 125 -1.12 -26.74 26.73
C TYR A 125 -2.28 -26.59 25.71
N GLY A 126 -2.03 -26.42 24.41
CA GLY A 126 -3.08 -26.30 23.37
C GLY A 126 -3.83 -24.95 23.36
N TYR A 127 -3.14 -23.87 23.72
CA TYR A 127 -3.65 -22.49 23.74
C TYR A 127 -3.02 -21.63 22.64
N GLU A 128 -2.99 -22.11 21.39
CA GLU A 128 -2.34 -21.42 20.25
C GLU A 128 -2.92 -20.02 20.01
N GLU A 129 -4.24 -19.85 20.18
CA GLU A 129 -4.91 -18.55 20.04
C GLU A 129 -4.57 -17.58 21.18
N ALA A 130 -4.32 -18.09 22.40
CA ALA A 130 -3.81 -17.26 23.49
C ALA A 130 -2.36 -16.86 23.22
N ARG A 131 -1.52 -17.80 22.74
CA ARG A 131 -0.15 -17.52 22.29
C ARG A 131 -0.11 -16.47 21.18
N LYS A 132 -1.04 -16.49 20.20
CA LYS A 132 -1.15 -15.44 19.17
C LYS A 132 -1.43 -14.06 19.77
N ARG A 133 -2.32 -13.97 20.76
CA ARG A 133 -2.63 -12.71 21.48
C ARG A 133 -1.47 -12.25 22.38
N HIS A 134 -0.73 -13.19 22.97
CA HIS A 134 0.40 -12.92 23.85
C HIS A 134 1.72 -12.62 23.11
N ALA A 135 1.79 -12.91 21.82
CA ALA A 135 3.00 -12.74 21.01
C ALA A 135 3.50 -11.28 20.97
N ARG A 136 4.82 -11.11 21.02
CA ARG A 136 5.45 -9.79 20.85
C ARG A 136 5.60 -9.47 19.36
N LEU A 137 5.15 -8.28 18.95
CA LEU A 137 5.49 -7.70 17.66
C LEU A 137 6.77 -6.86 17.78
N GLY A 138 7.61 -6.91 16.74
CA GLY A 138 8.88 -6.18 16.70
C GLY A 138 9.71 -6.56 15.47
N VAL A 139 10.85 -5.89 15.33
CA VAL A 139 11.87 -6.16 14.30
C VAL A 139 13.12 -6.69 15.01
N PRO A 140 13.80 -7.74 14.50
CA PRO A 140 15.09 -8.18 15.03
C PRO A 140 16.12 -7.05 15.01
N LEU A 141 17.00 -6.97 16.01
CA LEU A 141 17.98 -5.88 16.10
C LEU A 141 18.82 -5.75 14.83
N TYR A 142 19.30 -6.87 14.28
CA TYR A 142 20.04 -6.94 13.02
C TYR A 142 19.27 -6.32 11.84
N ASP A 143 17.98 -6.61 11.71
CA ASP A 143 17.16 -6.04 10.63
C ASP A 143 16.85 -4.56 10.87
N ALA A 144 16.68 -4.14 12.14
CA ALA A 144 16.50 -2.73 12.48
C ALA A 144 17.75 -1.90 12.17
N GLU A 145 18.94 -2.38 12.56
CA GLU A 145 20.23 -1.79 12.17
C GLU A 145 20.36 -1.69 10.65
N ARG A 146 19.96 -2.74 9.91
CA ARG A 146 19.98 -2.72 8.45
C ARG A 146 18.98 -1.74 7.82
N ILE A 147 17.77 -1.62 8.35
CA ILE A 147 16.78 -0.63 7.89
C ILE A 147 17.30 0.80 8.12
N ILE A 148 17.98 1.04 9.25
CA ILE A 148 18.56 2.35 9.58
C ILE A 148 19.75 2.69 8.69
N THR A 149 20.58 1.71 8.31
CA THR A 149 21.85 1.93 7.59
C THR A 149 21.82 1.69 6.08
N TRP A 150 20.78 1.02 5.55
CA TRP A 150 20.66 0.71 4.11
C TRP A 150 19.32 1.17 3.54
N ARG A 151 19.34 1.65 2.30
CA ARG A 151 18.14 2.09 1.57
C ARG A 151 17.19 0.92 1.27
N ASN A 152 15.92 1.10 1.63
CA ASN A 152 14.82 0.22 1.21
C ASN A 152 14.67 0.25 -0.33
N ARG A 153 14.53 -0.94 -0.96
CA ARG A 153 14.37 -1.12 -2.41
C ARG A 153 13.09 -1.87 -2.80
N GLU A 154 12.18 -2.16 -1.85
CA GLU A 154 10.88 -2.76 -2.17
C GLU A 154 9.92 -1.75 -2.84
N ASN A 155 10.09 -0.45 -2.54
CA ASN A 155 9.35 0.67 -3.11
C ASN A 155 10.33 1.78 -3.50
N ALA A 156 10.46 2.03 -4.81
CA ALA A 156 11.46 2.94 -5.35
C ALA A 156 11.25 4.42 -4.96
N ASN A 157 10.05 4.79 -4.50
CA ASN A 157 9.72 6.15 -4.03
C ASN A 157 10.18 6.46 -2.61
N ILE A 158 10.69 5.47 -1.86
CA ILE A 158 11.16 5.68 -0.49
C ILE A 158 12.60 6.23 -0.52
N PRO A 159 12.85 7.47 -0.03
CA PRO A 159 14.19 8.00 0.16
C PRO A 159 14.86 7.31 1.36
N HIS A 160 16.17 7.48 1.54
CA HIS A 160 16.84 7.01 2.75
C HIS A 160 17.08 8.19 3.68
N ASN A 161 16.16 8.39 4.63
CA ASN A 161 16.19 9.45 5.66
C ASN A 161 15.50 8.94 6.95
N PRO A 162 15.64 9.64 8.10
CA PRO A 162 15.12 9.16 9.39
C PRO A 162 13.61 8.88 9.43
N GLU A 163 12.80 9.64 8.68
CA GLU A 163 11.37 9.39 8.58
C GLU A 163 11.07 8.11 7.78
N ALA A 164 11.75 7.91 6.65
CA ALA A 164 11.60 6.72 5.83
C ALA A 164 12.06 5.43 6.52
N THR A 165 13.11 5.48 7.35
CA THR A 165 13.54 4.33 8.15
C THR A 165 12.58 4.05 9.31
N SER A 166 12.08 5.09 9.98
CA SER A 166 11.01 4.98 11.00
C SER A 166 9.72 4.38 10.42
N MET A 167 9.31 4.84 9.23
CA MET A 167 8.17 4.31 8.48
C MET A 167 8.39 2.83 8.12
N THR A 168 9.57 2.46 7.61
CA THR A 168 9.89 1.05 7.26
C THR A 168 9.85 0.13 8.50
N LEU A 169 10.31 0.60 9.67
CA LEU A 169 10.19 -0.14 10.94
C LEU A 169 8.72 -0.31 11.37
N ALA A 170 7.90 0.74 11.25
CA ALA A 170 6.47 0.69 11.56
C ALA A 170 5.70 -0.24 10.60
N GLU A 171 6.03 -0.21 9.30
CA GLU A 171 5.47 -1.12 8.30
C GLU A 171 5.75 -2.58 8.61
N ALA A 172 6.98 -2.91 9.04
CA ALA A 172 7.34 -4.28 9.43
C ALA A 172 6.50 -4.79 10.61
N ILE A 173 6.25 -3.93 11.61
CA ILE A 173 5.40 -4.25 12.78
C ILE A 173 3.93 -4.40 12.36
N ASN A 174 3.40 -3.45 11.58
CA ASN A 174 2.01 -3.46 11.09
C ASN A 174 1.72 -4.68 10.19
N LYS A 175 2.70 -5.11 9.39
CA LYS A 175 2.60 -6.32 8.56
C LYS A 175 2.40 -7.57 9.41
N GLN A 176 3.16 -7.72 10.49
CA GLN A 176 2.99 -8.83 11.43
C GLN A 176 1.65 -8.73 12.18
N PHE A 177 1.26 -7.53 12.64
CA PHE A 177 -0.06 -7.32 13.23
C PHE A 177 -1.19 -7.76 12.28
N GLY A 178 -1.12 -7.37 11.00
CA GLY A 178 -2.12 -7.73 10.00
C GLY A 178 -2.25 -9.24 9.82
N LEU A 179 -1.12 -9.93 9.62
CA LEU A 179 -1.09 -11.39 9.41
C LEU A 179 -1.50 -12.19 10.66
N MET A 180 -1.25 -11.68 11.87
CA MET A 180 -1.58 -12.38 13.12
C MET A 180 -2.97 -12.07 13.67
N ARG A 181 -3.51 -10.86 13.43
CA ARG A 181 -4.72 -10.35 14.09
C ARG A 181 -5.85 -9.94 13.14
N VAL A 182 -5.56 -9.50 11.92
CA VAL A 182 -6.59 -9.03 10.97
C VAL A 182 -7.05 -10.15 10.06
N PHE A 183 -6.11 -10.92 9.50
CA PHE A 183 -6.41 -12.04 8.62
C PHE A 183 -6.48 -13.37 9.38
N SER A 184 -7.25 -14.32 8.85
CA SER A 184 -7.24 -15.70 9.35
C SER A 184 -5.99 -16.45 8.89
N GLN A 185 -5.63 -17.51 9.61
CA GLN A 185 -4.39 -18.28 9.39
C GLN A 185 -4.24 -18.73 7.93
N ASP A 186 -5.30 -19.25 7.31
CA ASP A 186 -5.28 -19.72 5.92
C ASP A 186 -4.98 -18.62 4.89
N VAL A 187 -5.46 -17.39 5.14
CA VAL A 187 -5.18 -16.19 4.32
C VAL A 187 -3.74 -15.71 4.56
N ALA A 188 -3.29 -15.69 5.82
CA ALA A 188 -1.92 -15.32 6.16
C ALA A 188 -0.89 -16.31 5.57
N ASP A 189 -1.18 -17.61 5.64
CA ASP A 189 -0.35 -18.67 5.07
C ASP A 189 -0.34 -18.60 3.54
N ALA A 190 -1.48 -18.32 2.91
CA ALA A 190 -1.59 -18.15 1.46
C ALA A 190 -0.75 -16.96 0.97
N HIS A 191 -0.74 -15.86 1.72
CA HIS A 191 0.17 -14.75 1.48
C HIS A 191 1.63 -15.17 1.66
N ALA A 192 1.97 -15.81 2.78
CA ALA A 192 3.33 -16.19 3.14
C ALA A 192 3.95 -17.12 2.09
N ARG A 193 3.25 -18.18 1.67
CA ARG A 193 3.72 -19.17 0.68
C ARG A 193 3.58 -18.74 -0.79
N GLY A 194 2.96 -17.59 -1.05
CA GLY A 194 2.90 -16.96 -2.37
C GLY A 194 1.74 -17.41 -3.28
N ASP A 195 0.66 -17.95 -2.74
CA ASP A 195 -0.54 -18.27 -3.53
C ASP A 195 -1.31 -16.97 -3.89
N ILE A 196 -1.37 -16.04 -2.94
CA ILE A 196 -1.89 -14.68 -3.12
C ILE A 196 -0.89 -13.63 -2.60
N HIS A 197 -1.10 -12.37 -2.93
CA HIS A 197 -0.36 -11.24 -2.37
C HIS A 197 -1.30 -10.18 -1.82
N LEU A 198 -1.28 -10.00 -0.50
CA LEU A 198 -1.94 -8.90 0.19
C LEU A 198 -1.03 -7.68 0.05
N HIS A 199 -1.50 -6.64 -0.65
CA HIS A 199 -0.75 -5.39 -0.78
C HIS A 199 -0.82 -4.56 0.51
N ASP A 200 0.18 -3.70 0.70
CA ASP A 200 0.22 -2.65 1.72
C ASP A 200 -0.05 -3.13 3.16
N LEU A 201 0.42 -4.33 3.49
CA LEU A 201 0.33 -4.88 4.85
C LEU A 201 0.99 -3.97 5.91
N GLY A 202 2.00 -3.17 5.52
CA GLY A 202 2.59 -2.16 6.39
C GLY A 202 1.63 -1.00 6.76
N PHE A 203 0.56 -0.84 5.99
CA PHE A 203 -0.51 0.14 6.19
C PHE A 203 -1.86 -0.55 6.46
N ILE A 204 -1.84 -1.64 7.23
CA ILE A 204 -3.03 -2.47 7.50
C ILE A 204 -4.21 -1.68 8.11
N ASN A 205 -3.94 -0.58 8.82
CA ASN A 205 -4.92 0.34 9.40
C ASN A 205 -5.51 1.38 8.43
N ARG A 206 -5.09 1.41 7.16
CA ARG A 206 -5.55 2.34 6.12
C ARG A 206 -6.32 1.63 5.00
N PRO A 207 -7.32 2.25 4.34
CA PRO A 207 -7.76 1.83 3.01
C PRO A 207 -6.61 1.91 1.99
N TYR A 208 -6.73 1.22 0.85
CA TYR A 208 -5.70 1.25 -0.18
C TYR A 208 -5.52 2.65 -0.76
N CYS A 209 -6.50 3.20 -1.47
CA CYS A 209 -6.31 4.49 -2.13
C CYS A 209 -7.62 5.26 -2.39
N SER A 210 -7.49 6.53 -2.81
CA SER A 210 -8.61 7.44 -2.99
C SER A 210 -8.60 8.20 -4.32
N GLY A 211 -9.79 8.64 -4.69
CA GLY A 211 -10.05 9.56 -5.78
C GLY A 211 -11.09 10.58 -5.36
N GLN A 212 -10.90 11.86 -5.70
CA GLN A 212 -11.83 12.89 -5.27
C GLN A 212 -11.85 14.14 -6.16
N SER A 213 -12.98 14.83 -6.18
CA SER A 213 -13.11 16.16 -6.77
C SER A 213 -12.52 17.26 -5.85
N LEU A 214 -11.89 18.26 -6.47
CA LEU A 214 -11.45 19.51 -5.83
C LEU A 214 -12.61 20.29 -5.17
N GLU A 215 -13.84 20.05 -5.62
CA GLU A 215 -15.05 20.75 -5.19
C GLU A 215 -15.33 20.61 -3.69
N TYR A 216 -14.95 19.49 -3.07
CA TYR A 216 -15.08 19.34 -1.61
C TYR A 216 -14.22 20.36 -0.86
N VAL A 217 -12.98 20.57 -1.29
CA VAL A 217 -12.06 21.54 -0.69
C VAL A 217 -12.46 22.98 -1.03
N LYS A 218 -12.95 23.24 -2.24
CA LYS A 218 -13.51 24.55 -2.63
C LYS A 218 -14.72 24.93 -1.77
N LYS A 219 -15.63 23.99 -1.52
CA LYS A 219 -16.88 24.23 -0.79
C LYS A 219 -16.70 24.34 0.73
N PHE A 220 -15.84 23.53 1.32
CA PHE A 220 -15.73 23.41 2.78
C PHE A 220 -14.42 23.97 3.39
N GLY A 221 -13.44 24.34 2.56
CA GLY A 221 -12.11 24.75 3.03
C GLY A 221 -11.35 23.60 3.70
N LEU A 222 -10.44 23.93 4.61
CA LEU A 222 -9.70 22.95 5.41
C LEU A 222 -10.11 23.04 6.88
N HIS A 223 -11.05 22.20 7.28
CA HIS A 223 -11.46 22.00 8.66
C HIS A 223 -11.23 20.52 9.03
N LEU A 224 -9.97 20.17 9.27
CA LEU A 224 -9.52 18.80 9.56
C LEU A 224 -9.54 18.51 11.07
N PRO A 225 -9.82 17.26 11.50
CA PRO A 225 -9.66 16.84 12.89
C PRO A 225 -8.22 17.06 13.38
N ASN A 226 -8.08 17.43 14.65
CA ASN A 226 -6.80 17.69 15.33
C ASN A 226 -5.93 18.82 14.71
N ALA A 227 -6.45 19.59 13.76
CA ALA A 227 -5.74 20.75 13.21
C ALA A 227 -5.73 21.92 14.20
N LEU A 228 -4.57 22.55 14.38
CA LEU A 228 -4.41 23.73 15.24
C LEU A 228 -5.11 24.98 14.69
N SER A 229 -5.48 25.01 13.41
CA SER A 229 -6.19 26.10 12.75
C SER A 229 -7.10 25.58 11.64
N ILE A 230 -8.10 26.39 11.29
CA ILE A 230 -9.12 26.08 10.28
C ILE A 230 -9.03 27.11 9.16
N ALA A 231 -8.97 26.66 7.91
CA ALA A 231 -9.04 27.53 6.73
C ALA A 231 -10.46 27.54 6.15
N LYS A 232 -11.03 28.73 5.96
CA LYS A 232 -12.27 28.92 5.18
C LYS A 232 -12.02 28.61 3.69
N PRO A 233 -13.07 28.38 2.88
CA PRO A 233 -12.96 28.31 1.42
C PRO A 233 -12.03 29.37 0.80
N ALA A 234 -11.20 28.93 -0.16
CA ALA A 234 -10.21 29.77 -0.81
C ALA A 234 -10.87 30.88 -1.65
N LYS A 235 -10.29 32.09 -1.66
CA LYS A 235 -10.74 33.21 -2.51
C LYS A 235 -9.84 33.49 -3.72
N TYR A 236 -8.64 32.92 -3.73
CA TYR A 236 -7.61 33.13 -4.76
C TYR A 236 -7.03 31.78 -5.19
N PRO A 237 -6.62 31.62 -6.46
CA PRO A 237 -6.19 30.34 -7.01
C PRO A 237 -4.99 29.72 -6.29
N GLU A 238 -4.03 30.53 -5.83
CA GLU A 238 -2.86 30.11 -5.07
C GLU A 238 -3.26 29.55 -3.70
N THR A 239 -4.28 30.14 -3.08
CA THR A 239 -4.85 29.64 -1.81
C THR A 239 -5.58 28.31 -2.03
N LEU A 240 -6.28 28.15 -3.16
CA LEU A 240 -6.96 26.91 -3.52
C LEU A 240 -5.95 25.78 -3.78
N LEU A 241 -4.88 26.06 -4.53
CA LEU A 241 -3.74 25.18 -4.75
C LEU A 241 -3.12 24.76 -3.41
N ALA A 242 -2.81 25.72 -2.53
CA ALA A 242 -2.28 25.43 -1.20
C ALA A 242 -3.23 24.57 -0.35
N HIS A 243 -4.56 24.72 -0.51
CA HIS A 243 -5.51 23.84 0.17
C HIS A 243 -5.51 22.42 -0.42
N MET A 244 -5.51 22.28 -1.75
CA MET A 244 -5.48 21.00 -2.46
C MET A 244 -4.24 20.17 -2.10
N VAL A 245 -3.05 20.79 -2.07
CA VAL A 245 -1.79 20.14 -1.70
C VAL A 245 -1.82 19.70 -0.23
N LYS A 246 -2.20 20.59 0.70
CA LYS A 246 -2.31 20.27 2.14
C LYS A 246 -3.32 19.15 2.41
N PHE A 247 -4.45 19.14 1.69
CA PHE A 247 -5.45 18.09 1.81
C PHE A 247 -4.95 16.76 1.25
N SER A 248 -4.28 16.76 0.09
CA SER A 248 -3.64 15.56 -0.47
C SER A 248 -2.65 14.94 0.51
N ALA A 249 -1.84 15.78 1.15
CA ALA A 249 -0.87 15.35 2.13
C ALA A 249 -1.52 14.87 3.45
N ALA A 250 -2.72 15.35 3.78
CA ALA A 250 -3.52 14.79 4.87
C ALA A 250 -4.11 13.41 4.50
N LEU A 251 -4.63 13.26 3.27
CA LEU A 251 -5.14 11.99 2.74
C LEU A 251 -4.04 10.93 2.63
N GLN A 252 -2.82 11.29 2.22
CA GLN A 252 -1.66 10.38 2.19
C GLN A 252 -1.38 9.72 3.57
N GLY A 253 -1.67 10.42 4.68
CA GLY A 253 -1.55 9.85 6.03
C GLY A 253 -2.65 8.82 6.37
N HIS A 254 -3.73 8.77 5.59
CA HIS A 254 -4.93 7.97 5.83
C HIS A 254 -5.15 6.86 4.79
N PHE A 255 -4.51 6.94 3.62
CA PHE A 255 -4.48 5.92 2.57
C PHE A 255 -3.07 5.31 2.44
N ALA A 256 -2.93 4.19 1.73
CA ALA A 256 -1.65 3.52 1.50
C ALA A 256 -1.03 3.83 0.12
N GLY A 257 -1.89 4.02 -0.89
CA GLY A 257 -1.54 4.24 -2.30
C GLY A 257 -1.88 5.64 -2.78
N ALA A 258 -2.34 5.72 -4.03
CA ALA A 258 -2.48 6.99 -4.75
C ALA A 258 -3.64 7.88 -4.27
N ILE A 259 -3.46 9.18 -4.45
CA ILE A 259 -4.45 10.24 -4.20
C ILE A 259 -4.77 10.88 -5.55
N GLY A 260 -5.85 10.42 -6.20
CA GLY A 260 -6.31 10.95 -7.50
C GLY A 260 -7.19 12.19 -7.37
N TRP A 261 -7.04 13.14 -8.28
CA TRP A 261 -7.87 14.33 -8.34
C TRP A 261 -8.57 14.43 -9.70
N ASP A 262 -9.91 14.48 -9.66
CA ASP A 262 -10.73 14.56 -10.86
C ASP A 262 -10.83 15.97 -11.45
N ALA A 263 -10.97 16.04 -12.77
CA ALA A 263 -11.22 17.21 -13.62
C ALA A 263 -10.54 18.52 -13.15
N VAL A 264 -9.25 18.44 -12.81
CA VAL A 264 -8.54 19.49 -12.05
C VAL A 264 -8.60 20.84 -12.76
N ASN A 265 -8.34 20.87 -14.06
CA ASN A 265 -8.38 22.13 -14.81
C ASN A 265 -9.80 22.70 -14.98
N ILE A 266 -10.83 21.83 -15.04
CA ILE A 266 -12.24 22.25 -15.05
C ILE A 266 -12.61 22.86 -13.69
N PHE A 267 -12.30 22.18 -12.57
CA PHE A 267 -12.66 22.70 -11.24
C PHE A 267 -11.81 23.91 -10.80
N PHE A 268 -10.60 24.10 -11.33
CA PHE A 268 -9.86 25.35 -11.11
C PHE A 268 -10.43 26.54 -11.90
N SER A 269 -11.03 26.32 -13.08
CA SER A 269 -11.31 27.38 -14.05
C SER A 269 -12.08 28.61 -13.54
N PRO A 270 -13.03 28.53 -12.59
CA PRO A 270 -13.71 29.72 -12.05
C PRO A 270 -12.79 30.67 -11.25
N PHE A 271 -11.61 30.19 -10.82
CA PHE A 271 -10.59 30.97 -10.12
C PHE A 271 -9.56 31.61 -11.07
N LEU A 272 -9.64 31.31 -12.38
CA LEU A 272 -8.65 31.72 -13.38
C LEU A 272 -9.13 32.86 -14.29
N VAL A 273 -10.38 33.30 -14.11
CA VAL A 273 -10.97 34.40 -14.88
C VAL A 273 -10.17 35.68 -14.66
N GLY A 274 -9.78 36.33 -15.76
CA GLY A 274 -8.98 37.56 -15.74
C GLY A 274 -7.47 37.36 -15.59
N LEU A 275 -6.98 36.15 -15.30
CA LEU A 275 -5.54 35.89 -15.27
C LEU A 275 -4.93 35.96 -16.68
N ASN A 276 -3.76 36.60 -16.78
CA ASN A 276 -2.94 36.59 -17.97
C ASN A 276 -2.08 35.30 -18.06
N ASP A 277 -1.48 35.04 -19.24
CA ASP A 277 -0.79 33.78 -19.48
C ASP A 277 0.46 33.57 -18.59
N ARG A 278 1.10 34.66 -18.13
CA ARG A 278 2.22 34.59 -17.17
C ARG A 278 1.74 34.14 -15.79
N GLU A 279 0.64 34.71 -15.30
CA GLU A 279 0.03 34.30 -14.01
C GLU A 279 -0.44 32.85 -14.07
N MET A 280 -1.07 32.47 -15.19
CA MET A 280 -1.56 31.12 -15.43
C MET A 280 -0.44 30.08 -15.47
N LYS A 281 0.68 30.38 -16.16
CA LYS A 281 1.89 29.56 -16.15
C LYS A 281 2.56 29.52 -14.79
N GLN A 282 2.56 30.63 -14.04
CA GLN A 282 3.10 30.66 -12.68
C GLN A 282 2.31 29.75 -11.72
N LEU A 283 0.96 29.77 -11.82
CA LEU A 283 0.09 28.90 -11.03
C LEU A 283 0.27 27.43 -11.42
N ALA A 284 0.39 27.12 -12.72
CA ALA A 284 0.66 25.78 -13.21
C ALA A 284 2.02 25.26 -12.69
N GLN A 285 3.05 26.11 -12.70
CA GLN A 285 4.37 25.81 -12.15
C GLN A 285 4.29 25.53 -10.65
N MET A 286 3.63 26.40 -9.88
CA MET A 286 3.41 26.19 -8.45
C MET A 286 2.73 24.85 -8.19
N LEU A 287 1.72 24.46 -8.97
CA LEU A 287 0.95 23.24 -8.75
C LEU A 287 1.84 22.01 -8.94
N VAL A 288 2.58 21.93 -10.05
CA VAL A 288 3.45 20.78 -10.34
C VAL A 288 4.57 20.68 -9.29
N PHE A 289 5.29 21.78 -9.01
CA PHE A 289 6.42 21.77 -8.09
C PHE A 289 6.02 21.48 -6.64
N GLU A 290 4.91 22.06 -6.13
CA GLU A 290 4.44 21.79 -4.77
C GLU A 290 4.16 20.29 -4.57
N TYR A 291 3.49 19.62 -5.52
CA TYR A 291 3.28 18.17 -5.47
C TYR A 291 4.58 17.37 -5.57
N SER A 292 5.49 17.73 -6.48
CA SER A 292 6.78 17.04 -6.65
C SER A 292 7.67 17.11 -5.40
N GLN A 293 7.57 18.17 -4.60
CA GLN A 293 8.50 18.45 -3.49
C GLN A 293 7.99 18.03 -2.09
N GLN A 294 6.72 17.63 -1.92
CA GLN A 294 6.19 17.27 -0.59
C GLN A 294 6.96 16.15 0.13
N SER A 295 7.57 15.21 -0.61
CA SER A 295 8.40 14.12 -0.06
C SER A 295 9.58 14.64 0.76
N VAL A 296 10.17 15.76 0.35
CA VAL A 296 11.32 16.39 1.01
C VAL A 296 10.86 17.10 2.28
N ALA A 297 9.71 17.80 2.23
CA ALA A 297 9.22 18.61 3.33
C ALA A 297 8.69 17.80 4.52
N ARG A 298 8.13 16.60 4.28
CA ARG A 298 7.56 15.74 5.33
C ARG A 298 8.45 14.58 5.74
N GLY A 299 9.40 14.18 4.90
CA GLY A 299 10.05 12.87 5.01
C GLY A 299 9.13 11.74 4.56
N GLY A 300 9.66 10.51 4.51
CA GLY A 300 8.91 9.35 4.03
C GLY A 300 8.67 9.37 2.51
N GLN A 301 7.55 8.81 2.07
CA GLN A 301 7.24 8.60 0.65
C GLN A 301 6.66 9.86 -0.03
N ALA A 302 6.91 10.01 -1.35
CA ALA A 302 6.20 10.99 -2.16
C ALA A 302 4.68 10.77 -2.20
N ILE A 303 3.92 11.86 -2.32
CA ILE A 303 2.47 11.79 -2.55
C ILE A 303 2.26 11.27 -3.96
N PHE A 304 1.99 9.97 -4.06
CA PHE A 304 1.58 9.35 -5.31
C PHE A 304 0.26 10.01 -5.72
N SER A 305 0.29 10.83 -6.77
CA SER A 305 -0.77 11.77 -7.10
C SER A 305 -1.03 11.81 -8.61
N ASP A 306 -2.31 11.88 -8.95
CA ASP A 306 -2.82 11.82 -10.31
C ASP A 306 -3.70 13.05 -10.52
N LEU A 307 -3.52 13.78 -11.63
CA LEU A 307 -4.41 14.87 -12.04
C LEU A 307 -5.14 14.42 -13.31
N ASN A 308 -6.45 14.26 -13.24
CA ASN A 308 -7.27 14.04 -14.42
C ASN A 308 -7.58 15.40 -15.07
N LEU A 309 -7.29 15.49 -16.36
CA LEU A 309 -7.31 16.72 -17.16
C LEU A 309 -8.10 16.48 -18.45
N TYR A 310 -8.88 17.48 -18.85
CA TYR A 310 -9.73 17.43 -20.04
C TYR A 310 -9.51 18.67 -20.91
N TRP A 311 -9.67 18.54 -22.23
CA TRP A 311 -9.62 19.68 -23.15
C TRP A 311 -10.99 20.36 -23.29
N GLU A 312 -12.03 19.55 -23.30
CA GLU A 312 -13.44 19.92 -23.29
C GLU A 312 -14.05 19.74 -21.90
N VAL A 313 -15.14 20.46 -21.59
CA VAL A 313 -15.93 20.13 -20.39
C VAL A 313 -16.65 18.79 -20.63
N PRO A 314 -16.50 17.77 -19.77
CA PRO A 314 -17.17 16.48 -19.92
C PRO A 314 -18.70 16.60 -19.78
N LYS A 315 -19.45 15.78 -20.52
CA LYS A 315 -20.93 15.78 -20.57
C LYS A 315 -21.63 15.82 -19.20
N HIS A 316 -21.07 15.15 -18.19
CA HIS A 316 -21.64 15.09 -16.84
C HIS A 316 -21.35 16.34 -15.97
N PHE A 317 -20.53 17.27 -16.45
CA PHE A 317 -20.24 18.57 -15.82
C PHE A 317 -20.74 19.78 -16.63
N GLU A 318 -21.21 19.60 -17.87
CA GLU A 318 -21.61 20.70 -18.76
C GLU A 318 -22.66 21.64 -18.15
N ASP A 319 -23.68 21.07 -17.51
CA ASP A 319 -24.80 21.78 -16.88
C ASP A 319 -24.61 22.02 -15.36
N VAL A 320 -23.43 21.68 -14.81
CA VAL A 320 -23.19 21.75 -13.36
C VAL A 320 -22.77 23.16 -12.96
N GLU A 321 -23.51 23.76 -12.02
CA GLU A 321 -23.22 25.08 -11.46
C GLU A 321 -21.82 25.12 -10.84
N ALA A 322 -21.00 26.06 -11.31
CA ALA A 322 -19.61 26.16 -10.92
C ALA A 322 -19.44 26.87 -9.58
N ILE A 323 -18.67 26.26 -8.67
CA ILE A 323 -18.27 26.86 -7.40
C ILE A 323 -17.06 27.77 -7.63
N GLY A 324 -17.18 29.03 -7.21
CA GLY A 324 -16.16 30.06 -7.35
C GLY A 324 -15.42 30.41 -6.05
N PRO A 325 -14.68 31.53 -6.07
CA PRO A 325 -14.04 32.12 -4.90
C PRO A 325 -14.94 32.20 -3.66
N GLY A 326 -14.40 31.79 -2.52
CA GLY A 326 -15.10 31.75 -1.24
C GLY A 326 -16.07 30.57 -1.07
N GLY A 327 -16.08 29.61 -2.00
CA GLY A 327 -16.98 28.45 -1.95
C GLY A 327 -18.43 28.78 -2.32
N VAL A 328 -18.63 29.92 -3.00
CA VAL A 328 -19.94 30.44 -3.42
C VAL A 328 -20.22 30.02 -4.86
N ALA A 329 -21.48 29.76 -5.19
CA ALA A 329 -21.90 29.55 -6.58
C ALA A 329 -21.61 30.78 -7.46
N THR A 330 -21.21 30.56 -8.70
CA THR A 330 -20.91 31.63 -9.67
C THR A 330 -22.13 32.12 -10.45
N GLY A 331 -23.27 31.41 -10.38
CA GLY A 331 -24.42 31.65 -11.26
C GLY A 331 -24.18 31.25 -12.73
N LYS A 332 -23.13 30.47 -12.99
CA LYS A 332 -22.67 29.96 -14.28
C LYS A 332 -22.38 28.46 -14.18
N THR A 333 -22.36 27.74 -15.30
CA THR A 333 -21.97 26.32 -15.32
C THR A 333 -20.48 26.16 -15.64
N TYR A 334 -19.92 24.96 -15.47
CA TYR A 334 -18.52 24.71 -15.86
C TYR A 334 -18.26 24.90 -17.36
N SER A 335 -19.27 24.76 -18.23
CA SER A 335 -19.17 25.06 -19.67
C SER A 335 -18.78 26.52 -19.94
N ASP A 336 -19.27 27.47 -19.13
CA ASP A 336 -18.97 28.90 -19.28
C ASP A 336 -17.49 29.25 -19.04
N PHE A 337 -16.72 28.33 -18.44
CA PHE A 337 -15.29 28.51 -18.11
C PHE A 337 -14.37 27.56 -18.89
N GLN A 338 -14.84 26.97 -20.00
CA GLN A 338 -14.03 26.03 -20.80
C GLN A 338 -12.73 26.69 -21.31
N LYS A 339 -12.76 27.98 -21.67
CA LYS A 339 -11.59 28.70 -22.18
C LYS A 339 -10.49 28.83 -21.11
N GLU A 340 -10.87 29.16 -19.89
CA GLU A 340 -9.98 29.21 -18.73
C GLU A 340 -9.40 27.82 -18.42
N ALA A 341 -10.23 26.77 -18.48
CA ALA A 341 -9.79 25.39 -18.26
C ALA A 341 -8.78 24.91 -19.33
N GLN A 342 -9.00 25.26 -20.60
CA GLN A 342 -8.12 24.95 -21.74
C GLN A 342 -6.77 25.65 -21.62
N ARG A 343 -6.76 26.96 -21.34
CA ARG A 343 -5.52 27.72 -21.12
C ARG A 343 -4.72 27.15 -19.94
N PHE A 344 -5.38 26.68 -18.88
CA PHE A 344 -4.69 26.07 -17.73
C PHE A 344 -4.09 24.70 -18.07
N ALA A 345 -4.83 23.85 -18.80
CA ALA A 345 -4.30 22.58 -19.29
C ALA A 345 -3.06 22.80 -20.16
N TRP A 346 -3.09 23.79 -21.06
CA TRP A 346 -1.94 24.16 -21.89
C TRP A 346 -0.72 24.56 -21.04
N ALA A 347 -0.92 25.46 -20.07
CA ALA A 347 0.13 25.96 -19.18
C ALA A 347 0.73 24.85 -18.28
N LEU A 348 -0.08 23.88 -17.84
CA LEU A 348 0.41 22.70 -17.13
C LEU A 348 1.36 21.87 -18.03
N PHE A 349 0.99 21.64 -19.29
CA PHE A 349 1.84 20.89 -20.22
C PHE A 349 3.12 21.64 -20.64
N ASP A 350 3.10 22.97 -20.71
CA ASP A 350 4.34 23.76 -20.86
C ASP A 350 5.33 23.48 -19.70
N VAL A 351 4.84 23.48 -18.45
CA VAL A 351 5.65 23.18 -17.27
C VAL A 351 6.17 21.74 -17.30
N TYR A 352 5.32 20.75 -17.62
CA TYR A 352 5.79 19.37 -17.77
C TYR A 352 6.86 19.23 -18.86
N LYS A 353 6.76 20.01 -19.95
CA LYS A 353 7.74 20.02 -21.06
C LYS A 353 9.08 20.62 -20.67
N GLU A 354 9.09 21.63 -19.80
CA GLU A 354 10.33 22.19 -19.24
C GLU A 354 11.02 21.15 -18.35
N GLY A 355 10.26 20.51 -17.46
CA GLY A 355 10.76 19.57 -16.45
C GLY A 355 11.14 20.26 -15.14
N ASP A 356 11.81 19.54 -14.25
CA ASP A 356 12.29 20.10 -12.98
C ASP A 356 13.38 21.17 -13.19
N GLY A 357 13.87 21.79 -12.10
CA GLY A 357 14.95 22.80 -12.17
C GLY A 357 16.28 22.33 -12.77
N THR A 358 16.42 21.04 -13.07
CA THR A 358 17.56 20.41 -13.76
C THR A 358 17.18 19.78 -15.12
N GLY A 359 15.91 19.94 -15.54
CA GLY A 359 15.36 19.39 -16.78
C GLY A 359 14.92 17.92 -16.71
N ARG A 360 14.86 17.29 -15.52
CA ARG A 360 14.33 15.91 -15.36
C ARG A 360 12.82 15.89 -15.64
N PRO A 361 12.24 14.76 -16.11
CA PRO A 361 10.80 14.60 -16.11
C PRO A 361 10.27 14.59 -14.67
N PHE A 362 9.09 15.18 -14.45
CA PHE A 362 8.43 15.10 -13.14
C PHE A 362 7.93 13.69 -12.86
N PHE A 363 8.11 13.19 -11.64
CA PHE A 363 7.63 11.86 -11.26
C PHE A 363 6.16 11.89 -10.84
N PHE A 364 5.80 12.95 -10.11
CA PHE A 364 4.45 13.28 -9.65
C PHE A 364 4.23 14.80 -9.69
N PRO A 365 2.99 15.27 -9.87
CA PRO A 365 1.80 14.45 -10.07
C PRO A 365 1.74 13.94 -11.54
N LYS A 366 1.02 12.85 -11.78
CA LYS A 366 0.85 12.29 -13.14
C LYS A 366 -0.25 13.06 -13.88
N PRO A 367 0.01 13.66 -15.06
CA PRO A 367 -1.04 14.28 -15.86
C PRO A 367 -1.74 13.23 -16.73
N LEU A 368 -2.97 12.88 -16.36
CA LEU A 368 -3.85 11.98 -17.09
C LEU A 368 -4.76 12.83 -17.98
N VAL A 369 -4.53 12.79 -19.29
CA VAL A 369 -5.39 13.48 -20.27
C VAL A 369 -6.44 12.51 -20.76
N HIS A 370 -7.70 12.88 -20.56
CA HIS A 370 -8.84 12.14 -21.07
C HIS A 370 -9.10 12.52 -22.53
N ILE A 371 -9.12 11.51 -23.38
CA ILE A 371 -9.41 11.60 -24.81
C ILE A 371 -10.79 10.97 -25.01
N THR A 372 -11.80 11.81 -25.23
CA THR A 372 -13.19 11.40 -25.49
C THR A 372 -13.54 11.51 -26.99
N GLU A 373 -14.77 11.16 -27.37
CA GLU A 373 -15.28 11.51 -28.71
C GLU A 373 -15.41 13.03 -28.93
N LYS A 374 -15.81 13.79 -27.89
CA LYS A 374 -16.02 15.24 -27.94
C LYS A 374 -14.70 16.01 -28.05
N PHE A 375 -13.60 15.43 -27.54
CA PHE A 375 -12.23 15.95 -27.73
C PHE A 375 -11.98 16.29 -29.21
N PHE A 376 -12.21 15.33 -30.11
CA PHE A 376 -11.96 15.44 -31.56
C PHE A 376 -12.90 16.40 -32.32
N THR A 377 -13.89 16.99 -31.64
CA THR A 377 -14.79 18.00 -32.21
C THR A 377 -14.65 19.37 -31.53
N THR A 378 -13.86 19.45 -30.46
CA THR A 378 -13.69 20.68 -29.69
C THR A 378 -12.64 21.57 -30.37
N PRO A 379 -12.85 22.89 -30.51
CA PRO A 379 -11.85 23.79 -31.10
C PRO A 379 -10.49 23.71 -30.39
N GLY A 380 -9.40 23.79 -31.16
CA GLY A 380 -8.02 23.74 -30.66
C GLY A 380 -7.50 22.36 -30.23
N HIS A 381 -8.28 21.28 -30.43
CA HIS A 381 -7.89 19.95 -29.98
C HIS A 381 -6.72 19.35 -30.77
N GLU A 382 -6.53 19.73 -32.04
CA GLU A 382 -5.43 19.23 -32.87
C GLU A 382 -4.09 19.79 -32.35
N GLU A 383 -4.03 21.09 -32.11
CA GLU A 383 -2.87 21.77 -31.56
C GLU A 383 -2.58 21.31 -30.12
N PHE A 384 -3.62 21.11 -29.30
CA PHE A 384 -3.44 20.58 -27.95
C PHE A 384 -2.98 19.11 -27.96
N LEU A 385 -3.53 18.27 -28.84
CA LEU A 385 -3.09 16.88 -29.01
C LEU A 385 -1.61 16.82 -29.42
N LEU A 386 -1.19 17.69 -30.35
CA LEU A 386 0.22 17.82 -30.74
C LEU A 386 1.09 18.32 -29.58
N HIS A 387 0.62 19.27 -28.77
CA HIS A 387 1.35 19.76 -27.59
C HIS A 387 1.58 18.65 -26.55
N ILE A 388 0.52 17.97 -26.10
CA ILE A 388 0.66 16.89 -25.11
C ILE A 388 1.41 15.67 -25.66
N SER A 389 1.40 15.47 -26.98
CA SER A 389 2.20 14.44 -27.68
C SER A 389 3.69 14.78 -27.72
N ASP A 390 4.04 16.06 -27.88
CA ASP A 390 5.41 16.57 -27.78
C ASP A 390 5.96 16.37 -26.35
N VAL A 391 5.16 16.65 -25.32
CA VAL A 391 5.52 16.35 -23.92
C VAL A 391 5.69 14.84 -23.67
N ALA A 392 4.88 14.00 -24.32
CA ALA A 392 5.01 12.54 -24.25
C ALA A 392 6.30 12.03 -24.94
N ALA A 393 6.72 12.66 -26.04
CA ALA A 393 7.97 12.34 -26.71
C ALA A 393 9.19 12.82 -25.90
N GLU A 394 9.24 14.09 -25.50
CA GLU A 394 10.43 14.68 -24.87
C GLU A 394 10.62 14.25 -23.41
N LYS A 395 9.55 14.19 -22.62
CA LYS A 395 9.60 13.91 -21.17
C LYS A 395 8.87 12.63 -20.77
N GLY A 396 7.95 12.14 -21.60
CA GLY A 396 7.11 10.98 -21.29
C GLY A 396 6.00 11.25 -20.29
N ASN A 397 5.81 12.49 -19.83
CA ASN A 397 4.92 12.78 -18.71
C ASN A 397 3.43 12.50 -18.99
N THR A 398 2.97 12.73 -20.22
CA THR A 398 1.57 12.55 -20.64
C THR A 398 1.10 11.10 -20.55
N TYR A 399 -0.04 10.88 -19.89
CA TYR A 399 -0.80 9.64 -19.96
C TYR A 399 -2.07 9.91 -20.76
N PHE A 400 -2.38 9.06 -21.73
CA PHE A 400 -3.59 9.17 -22.54
C PHE A 400 -4.62 8.17 -22.03
N VAL A 401 -5.70 8.65 -21.44
CA VAL A 401 -6.85 7.86 -20.98
C VAL A 401 -7.92 7.90 -22.07
N PHE A 402 -8.49 6.75 -22.42
CA PHE A 402 -9.42 6.64 -23.55
C PHE A 402 -10.85 6.35 -23.10
N ASP A 403 -11.70 7.38 -23.23
CA ASP A 403 -13.09 7.41 -22.76
C ASP A 403 -14.00 7.21 -23.98
N ARG A 404 -14.50 5.98 -24.16
CA ARG A 404 -15.25 5.56 -25.36
C ARG A 404 -16.71 5.26 -25.03
N GLY A 405 -17.61 5.67 -25.94
CA GLY A 405 -19.05 5.67 -25.68
C GLY A 405 -19.43 6.63 -24.56
N GLU A 406 -20.67 6.60 -24.09
CA GLU A 406 -21.12 7.44 -22.97
C GLU A 406 -20.56 7.01 -21.60
N THR A 407 -19.49 6.21 -21.57
CA THR A 407 -18.75 5.92 -20.34
C THR A 407 -17.76 7.05 -20.09
N ALA A 408 -18.19 8.05 -19.33
CA ALA A 408 -17.23 8.83 -18.56
C ALA A 408 -16.51 7.86 -17.61
N LYS A 409 -15.18 7.92 -17.62
CA LYS A 409 -14.31 7.15 -16.74
C LYS A 409 -13.63 8.12 -15.82
N ILE A 410 -13.87 8.01 -14.53
CA ILE A 410 -13.10 8.78 -13.55
C ILE A 410 -11.87 7.93 -13.25
N SER A 411 -10.69 8.35 -13.71
CA SER A 411 -9.43 7.61 -13.51
C SER A 411 -8.84 7.92 -12.14
N GLU A 412 -9.40 7.30 -11.11
CA GLU A 412 -9.02 7.52 -9.72
C GLU A 412 -7.89 6.58 -9.32
N CYS A 413 -6.92 7.05 -8.53
CA CYS A 413 -5.81 6.23 -7.99
C CYS A 413 -5.14 5.24 -8.98
N CYS A 414 -3.97 5.63 -9.51
CA CYS A 414 -3.13 4.82 -10.41
C CYS A 414 -3.76 4.50 -11.77
N ARG A 415 -4.93 3.84 -11.78
CA ARG A 415 -5.63 3.23 -12.93
C ARG A 415 -7.16 3.11 -12.75
N LEU A 416 -7.76 3.22 -11.55
CA LEU A 416 -9.15 2.78 -11.28
C LEU A 416 -10.17 3.52 -12.15
N SER A 417 -10.92 2.80 -12.99
CA SER A 417 -11.69 3.39 -14.10
C SER A 417 -13.01 2.65 -14.31
N PHE A 418 -14.08 3.12 -13.65
CA PHE A 418 -15.42 2.54 -13.76
C PHE A 418 -16.32 3.36 -14.71
N LYS A 419 -17.28 2.69 -15.32
CA LYS A 419 -18.41 3.32 -16.00
C LYS A 419 -19.33 3.93 -14.94
N LEU A 420 -19.70 5.21 -15.09
CA LEU A 420 -20.67 5.86 -14.21
C LEU A 420 -21.99 5.09 -14.17
N GLU A 421 -22.46 4.79 -12.96
CA GLU A 421 -23.84 4.36 -12.71
C GLU A 421 -24.72 5.59 -12.43
N GLU A 422 -26.05 5.43 -12.37
CA GLU A 422 -26.97 6.57 -12.15
C GLU A 422 -26.63 7.35 -10.85
N ALA A 423 -26.21 6.64 -9.80
CA ALA A 423 -25.75 7.25 -8.56
C ALA A 423 -24.45 8.06 -8.70
N ASP A 424 -23.60 7.74 -9.68
CA ASP A 424 -22.42 8.55 -10.00
C ASP A 424 -22.78 9.79 -10.81
N LEU A 425 -23.76 9.68 -11.72
CA LEU A 425 -24.30 10.84 -12.44
C LEU A 425 -25.01 11.82 -11.48
N GLU A 426 -25.69 11.32 -10.44
CA GLU A 426 -26.24 12.16 -9.37
C GLU A 426 -25.13 12.85 -8.57
N ASP A 427 -24.06 12.14 -8.23
CA ASP A 427 -22.91 12.71 -7.53
C ASP A 427 -22.12 13.70 -8.40
N ALA A 428 -22.06 13.52 -9.73
CA ALA A 428 -21.46 14.47 -10.66
C ALA A 428 -22.20 15.82 -10.70
N ARG A 429 -23.53 15.83 -10.49
CA ARG A 429 -24.33 17.06 -10.30
C ARG A 429 -24.05 17.78 -8.98
N ARG A 430 -23.37 17.12 -8.04
CA ARG A 430 -22.97 17.65 -6.72
C ARG A 430 -21.51 17.29 -6.47
N PRO A 431 -20.56 17.78 -7.30
CA PRO A 431 -19.26 17.14 -7.49
C PRO A 431 -18.41 17.03 -6.22
N TRP A 432 -18.67 17.82 -5.17
CA TRP A 432 -18.07 17.61 -3.84
C TRP A 432 -18.38 16.24 -3.20
N ARG A 433 -19.42 15.50 -3.67
CA ARG A 433 -19.74 14.11 -3.27
C ARG A 433 -18.90 13.06 -3.98
N MET A 434 -18.22 13.41 -5.08
CA MET A 434 -17.32 12.53 -5.82
C MET A 434 -16.08 12.25 -4.96
N ARG A 435 -16.16 11.16 -4.21
CA ARG A 435 -15.18 10.70 -3.21
C ARG A 435 -15.15 9.18 -3.25
N TYR A 436 -14.23 8.65 -4.06
CA TYR A 436 -14.10 7.23 -4.37
C TYR A 436 -12.92 6.61 -3.61
N CYS A 437 -12.98 5.30 -3.42
CA CYS A 437 -11.95 4.57 -2.69
C CYS A 437 -11.85 3.12 -3.17
N ALA A 438 -10.62 2.63 -3.33
CA ALA A 438 -10.33 1.21 -3.27
C ALA A 438 -9.93 0.85 -1.83
N LEU A 439 -10.58 -0.15 -1.24
CA LEU A 439 -10.34 -0.51 0.17
C LEU A 439 -9.06 -1.34 0.35
N GLN A 440 -8.78 -2.23 -0.60
CA GLN A 440 -7.64 -3.15 -0.60
C GLN A 440 -7.36 -3.63 -2.03
N ASN A 441 -6.11 -4.05 -2.28
CA ASN A 441 -5.72 -4.89 -3.39
C ASN A 441 -5.25 -6.27 -2.88
N VAL A 442 -5.72 -7.35 -3.51
CA VAL A 442 -5.22 -8.71 -3.31
C VAL A 442 -4.93 -9.34 -4.66
N THR A 443 -3.66 -9.62 -4.96
CA THR A 443 -3.25 -10.22 -6.24
C THR A 443 -3.23 -11.75 -6.18
N LEU A 444 -3.71 -12.39 -7.24
CA LEU A 444 -3.61 -13.83 -7.47
C LEU A 444 -2.28 -14.15 -8.17
N ASN A 445 -1.54 -15.15 -7.69
CA ASN A 445 -0.35 -15.65 -8.39
C ASN A 445 -0.81 -16.61 -9.51
N LEU A 446 -0.97 -16.09 -10.74
CA LEU A 446 -1.41 -16.90 -11.88
C LEU A 446 -0.35 -17.96 -12.30
N PRO A 447 0.96 -17.65 -12.36
CA PRO A 447 2.00 -18.66 -12.65
C PRO A 447 1.96 -19.86 -11.71
N ARG A 448 1.77 -19.62 -10.40
CA ARG A 448 1.56 -20.65 -9.38
C ARG A 448 0.41 -21.59 -9.71
N ALA A 449 -0.71 -21.04 -10.18
CA ALA A 449 -1.87 -21.84 -10.58
C ALA A 449 -1.55 -22.74 -11.79
N GLY A 450 -0.84 -22.21 -12.80
CA GLY A 450 -0.37 -23.00 -13.95
C GLY A 450 0.61 -24.12 -13.57
N ILE A 451 1.60 -23.82 -12.71
CA ILE A 451 2.57 -24.81 -12.20
C ILE A 451 1.89 -25.96 -11.45
N LEU A 452 0.89 -25.63 -10.62
CA LEU A 452 0.12 -26.60 -9.85
C LEU A 452 -0.77 -27.46 -10.76
N ALA A 453 -1.50 -26.83 -11.70
CA ALA A 453 -2.37 -27.51 -12.64
C ALA A 453 -1.66 -28.50 -13.57
N SER A 454 -0.38 -28.24 -13.89
CA SER A 454 0.45 -29.13 -14.73
C SER A 454 -0.21 -29.51 -16.07
N GLY A 455 -0.93 -28.56 -16.70
CA GLY A 455 -1.64 -28.75 -17.97
C GLY A 455 -3.11 -29.20 -17.85
N ASP A 456 -3.58 -29.63 -16.68
CA ASP A 456 -4.99 -29.97 -16.48
C ASP A 456 -5.85 -28.70 -16.36
N THR A 457 -6.73 -28.50 -17.34
CA THR A 457 -7.57 -27.30 -17.43
C THR A 457 -8.66 -27.25 -16.36
N ALA A 458 -9.20 -28.39 -15.93
CA ALA A 458 -10.21 -28.44 -14.88
C ALA A 458 -9.59 -28.14 -13.52
N GLU A 459 -8.41 -28.72 -13.24
CA GLU A 459 -7.64 -28.46 -12.03
C GLU A 459 -7.17 -27.00 -11.96
N LEU A 460 -6.74 -26.40 -13.09
CA LEU A 460 -6.40 -24.97 -13.15
C LEU A 460 -7.53 -24.08 -12.64
N PHE A 461 -8.75 -24.25 -13.15
CA PHE A 461 -9.88 -23.43 -12.72
C PHE A 461 -10.27 -23.70 -11.25
N ARG A 462 -10.10 -24.94 -10.76
CA ARG A 462 -10.29 -25.27 -9.33
C ARG A 462 -9.27 -24.59 -8.41
N ILE A 463 -8.00 -24.49 -8.85
CA ILE A 463 -6.95 -23.77 -8.12
C ILE A 463 -7.21 -22.26 -8.15
N LEU A 464 -7.57 -21.70 -9.31
CA LEU A 464 -7.93 -20.29 -9.44
C LEU A 464 -9.11 -19.93 -8.53
N ASP A 465 -10.13 -20.78 -8.44
CA ASP A 465 -11.23 -20.62 -7.48
C ASP A 465 -10.75 -20.60 -6.03
N THR A 466 -9.84 -21.50 -5.66
CA THR A 466 -9.25 -21.55 -4.31
C THR A 466 -8.52 -20.24 -3.97
N PHE A 467 -7.74 -19.69 -4.92
CA PHE A 467 -7.02 -18.43 -4.72
C PHE A 467 -7.98 -17.23 -4.70
N PHE A 468 -9.02 -17.26 -5.52
CA PHE A 468 -10.05 -16.23 -5.59
C PHE A 468 -10.84 -16.15 -4.27
N ASP A 469 -11.31 -17.28 -3.74
CA ASP A 469 -12.05 -17.34 -2.48
C ASP A 469 -11.20 -16.85 -1.28
N LEU A 470 -9.89 -17.17 -1.27
CA LEU A 470 -8.95 -16.62 -0.28
C LEU A 470 -8.81 -15.09 -0.41
N ALA A 471 -8.79 -14.55 -1.63
CA ALA A 471 -8.74 -13.10 -1.86
C ALA A 471 -10.04 -12.40 -1.41
N ILE A 472 -11.21 -12.98 -1.70
CA ILE A 472 -12.51 -12.50 -1.19
C ILE A 472 -12.53 -12.52 0.35
N LYS A 473 -12.06 -13.61 0.97
CA LYS A 473 -11.98 -13.74 2.43
C LYS A 473 -11.10 -12.65 3.05
N ALA A 474 -9.94 -12.36 2.43
CA ALA A 474 -9.06 -11.29 2.85
C ALA A 474 -9.73 -9.91 2.79
N HIS A 475 -10.41 -9.59 1.68
CA HIS A 475 -11.16 -8.34 1.52
C HIS A 475 -12.23 -8.13 2.60
N LEU A 476 -13.00 -9.18 2.91
CA LEU A 476 -14.02 -9.14 3.98
C LEU A 476 -13.40 -8.91 5.36
N GLN A 477 -12.26 -9.55 5.64
CA GLN A 477 -11.52 -9.39 6.92
C GLN A 477 -10.96 -7.98 7.08
N LYS A 478 -10.28 -7.45 6.06
CA LYS A 478 -9.79 -6.07 6.02
C LYS A 478 -10.93 -5.07 6.16
N LYS A 479 -12.06 -5.28 5.46
CA LYS A 479 -13.25 -4.43 5.56
C LYS A 479 -13.75 -4.32 7.00
N ASN A 480 -13.94 -5.45 7.67
CA ASN A 480 -14.42 -5.48 9.04
C ASN A 480 -13.45 -4.76 9.99
N PHE A 481 -12.13 -4.91 9.77
CA PHE A 481 -11.12 -4.17 10.54
C PHE A 481 -11.18 -2.66 10.29
N ILE A 482 -11.20 -2.19 9.05
CA ILE A 482 -11.30 -0.75 8.73
C ILE A 482 -12.61 -0.15 9.26
N VAL A 483 -13.75 -0.85 9.12
CA VAL A 483 -15.03 -0.42 9.70
C VAL A 483 -14.93 -0.29 11.23
N SER A 484 -14.25 -1.21 11.92
CA SER A 484 -14.04 -1.09 13.37
C SER A 484 -13.23 0.16 13.77
N LEU A 485 -12.30 0.61 12.92
CA LEU A 485 -11.54 1.85 13.13
C LEU A 485 -12.37 3.11 12.79
N LEU A 486 -13.21 3.06 11.75
CA LEU A 486 -14.13 4.15 11.40
C LEU A 486 -15.21 4.36 12.48
N ASN A 487 -15.64 3.28 13.14
CA ASN A 487 -16.63 3.34 14.24
C ASN A 487 -16.13 4.06 15.50
N LEU A 488 -14.82 4.34 15.62
CA LEU A 488 -14.24 5.18 16.67
C LEU A 488 -14.48 6.69 16.45
N GLY A 489 -14.98 7.08 15.26
CA GLY A 489 -15.36 8.45 14.92
C GLY A 489 -14.22 9.45 15.06
N ASP A 490 -14.56 10.64 15.57
CA ASP A 490 -13.61 11.76 15.73
C ASP A 490 -12.46 11.47 16.71
N SER A 491 -12.61 10.45 17.58
CA SER A 491 -11.54 9.98 18.49
C SER A 491 -10.62 8.92 17.87
N GLY A 492 -10.98 8.40 16.69
CA GLY A 492 -10.28 7.31 16.02
C GLY A 492 -9.10 7.75 15.15
N PRO A 493 -8.21 6.80 14.78
CA PRO A 493 -7.08 7.07 13.89
C PRO A 493 -7.51 7.42 12.45
N LEU A 494 -8.79 7.22 12.11
CA LEU A 494 -9.37 7.54 10.81
C LEU A 494 -10.35 8.74 10.86
N ALA A 495 -10.27 9.59 11.88
CA ALA A 495 -11.20 10.71 12.10
C ALA A 495 -11.45 11.57 10.84
N LEU A 496 -10.41 11.88 10.05
CA LEU A 496 -10.54 12.63 8.78
C LEU A 496 -11.52 11.95 7.81
N LEU A 497 -11.46 10.62 7.71
CA LEU A 497 -12.33 9.82 6.85
C LEU A 497 -13.78 9.75 7.37
N THR A 498 -14.02 10.12 8.63
CA THR A 498 -15.36 10.13 9.27
C THR A 498 -16.04 11.49 9.25
N MET A 499 -15.34 12.57 8.86
CA MET A 499 -15.87 13.93 8.76
C MET A 499 -17.16 13.99 7.93
N LYS A 500 -18.18 14.73 8.40
CA LYS A 500 -19.49 14.85 7.74
C LYS A 500 -19.82 16.29 7.31
N LYS A 501 -19.03 16.89 6.40
CA LYS A 501 -19.24 18.29 5.98
C LYS A 501 -20.42 18.47 5.02
N ASP A 502 -20.82 17.42 4.29
CA ASP A 502 -21.99 17.40 3.41
C ASP A 502 -23.11 16.44 3.89
N GLY A 503 -23.07 16.03 5.16
CA GLY A 503 -24.04 15.12 5.78
C GLY A 503 -23.62 13.63 5.74
N GLU A 504 -22.74 13.24 4.82
CA GLU A 504 -22.19 11.88 4.72
C GLU A 504 -20.72 11.84 5.21
N PRO A 505 -20.22 10.70 5.72
CA PRO A 505 -18.79 10.53 5.97
C PRO A 505 -17.93 10.85 4.73
N TYR A 506 -16.72 11.35 4.95
CA TYR A 506 -15.78 11.62 3.87
C TYR A 506 -15.47 10.34 3.07
N LEU A 507 -15.10 9.25 3.75
CA LEU A 507 -15.00 7.92 3.16
C LEU A 507 -16.38 7.25 3.11
N ARG A 508 -16.96 7.22 1.92
CA ARG A 508 -18.24 6.56 1.63
C ARG A 508 -18.02 5.05 1.46
N ILE A 509 -17.79 4.35 2.58
CA ILE A 509 -17.37 2.93 2.63
C ILE A 509 -18.32 1.95 1.91
N ASN A 510 -19.60 2.31 1.77
CA ASN A 510 -20.60 1.60 0.98
C ASN A 510 -20.37 1.69 -0.55
N ARG A 511 -19.65 2.72 -1.02
CA ARG A 511 -19.24 2.91 -2.42
C ARG A 511 -17.79 2.43 -2.67
N ALA A 512 -17.14 1.81 -1.69
CA ALA A 512 -15.76 1.35 -1.84
C ALA A 512 -15.64 0.13 -2.77
N THR A 513 -14.56 0.12 -3.55
CA THR A 513 -14.21 -0.93 -4.51
C THR A 513 -13.14 -1.87 -3.94
N TYR A 514 -13.18 -3.14 -4.33
CA TYR A 514 -12.33 -4.21 -3.80
C TYR A 514 -11.56 -4.87 -4.96
N LEU A 515 -10.24 -4.74 -4.97
CA LEU A 515 -9.43 -5.06 -6.15
C LEU A 515 -8.89 -6.49 -6.08
N ILE A 516 -9.16 -7.27 -7.13
CA ILE A 516 -8.58 -8.60 -7.38
C ILE A 516 -7.49 -8.42 -8.44
N GLY A 517 -6.26 -8.26 -7.97
CA GLY A 517 -5.11 -8.05 -8.85
C GLY A 517 -4.71 -9.32 -9.61
N LEU A 518 -4.28 -9.16 -10.85
CA LEU A 518 -3.65 -10.22 -11.64
C LEU A 518 -2.13 -10.03 -11.72
N LEU A 519 -1.38 -11.13 -11.87
CA LEU A 519 0.07 -11.11 -12.13
C LEU A 519 0.46 -12.37 -12.91
N GLY A 520 1.31 -12.23 -13.93
CA GLY A 520 1.93 -13.36 -14.62
C GLY A 520 0.97 -14.18 -15.47
N LEU A 521 -0.03 -13.55 -16.11
CA LEU A 521 -0.91 -14.26 -17.05
C LEU A 521 -0.09 -14.94 -18.16
N ASN A 522 0.94 -14.26 -18.68
CA ASN A 522 1.82 -14.81 -19.70
C ASN A 522 2.49 -16.12 -19.25
N GLU A 523 3.01 -16.17 -18.02
CA GLU A 523 3.66 -17.37 -17.50
C GLU A 523 2.66 -18.44 -17.04
N LEU A 524 1.41 -18.10 -16.67
CA LEU A 524 0.33 -19.09 -16.52
C LEU A 524 0.09 -19.81 -17.85
N VAL A 525 -0.09 -19.07 -18.94
CA VAL A 525 -0.35 -19.67 -20.26
C VAL A 525 0.85 -20.50 -20.73
N GLN A 526 2.07 -20.01 -20.51
CA GLN A 526 3.30 -20.75 -20.80
C GLN A 526 3.40 -22.05 -19.98
N ALA A 527 3.07 -22.03 -18.69
CA ALA A 527 3.06 -23.22 -17.83
C ALA A 527 1.99 -24.26 -18.24
N HIS A 528 0.89 -23.79 -18.83
CA HIS A 528 -0.27 -24.62 -19.13
C HIS A 528 -0.27 -25.22 -20.54
N LEU A 529 0.15 -24.44 -21.54
CA LEU A 529 0.15 -24.81 -22.96
C LEU A 529 1.56 -24.96 -23.57
N GLY A 530 2.61 -24.60 -22.84
CA GLY A 530 3.97 -24.54 -23.37
C GLY A 530 4.24 -23.34 -24.30
N GLN A 531 3.31 -22.40 -24.41
CA GLN A 531 3.37 -21.22 -25.31
C GLN A 531 3.08 -19.92 -24.56
N GLU A 532 3.78 -18.85 -24.91
CA GLU A 532 3.51 -17.50 -24.41
C GLU A 532 2.31 -16.84 -25.11
N LEU A 533 1.71 -15.80 -24.50
CA LEU A 533 0.47 -15.16 -24.99
C LEU A 533 0.53 -14.63 -26.43
N HIS A 534 1.73 -14.34 -26.94
CA HIS A 534 1.96 -13.74 -28.25
C HIS A 534 2.44 -14.75 -29.32
N GLU A 535 2.61 -16.03 -28.95
CA GLU A 535 3.16 -17.06 -29.85
C GLU A 535 2.10 -17.77 -30.67
N SER A 536 0.83 -17.80 -30.23
CA SER A 536 -0.29 -18.33 -31.00
C SER A 536 -1.63 -17.69 -30.65
N GLU A 537 -2.59 -17.75 -31.57
CA GLU A 537 -3.97 -17.32 -31.29
C GLU A 537 -4.63 -18.21 -30.22
N GLU A 538 -4.27 -19.49 -30.14
CA GLU A 538 -4.76 -20.41 -29.11
C GLU A 538 -4.31 -19.97 -27.71
N ALA A 539 -3.00 -19.71 -27.53
CA ALA A 539 -2.45 -19.21 -26.28
C ALA A 539 -3.09 -17.88 -25.86
N PHE A 540 -3.27 -16.96 -26.81
CA PHE A 540 -3.94 -15.68 -26.57
C PHE A 540 -5.41 -15.86 -26.15
N ARG A 541 -6.18 -16.69 -26.86
CA ARG A 541 -7.59 -17.01 -26.55
C ARG A 541 -7.72 -17.71 -25.19
N PHE A 542 -6.77 -18.58 -24.83
CA PHE A 542 -6.73 -19.21 -23.50
C PHE A 542 -6.47 -18.20 -22.39
N GLY A 543 -5.54 -17.26 -22.59
CA GLY A 543 -5.33 -16.13 -21.67
C GLY A 543 -6.60 -15.30 -21.48
N LEU A 544 -7.32 -14.96 -22.56
CA LEU A 544 -8.62 -14.29 -22.49
C LEU A 544 -9.66 -15.11 -21.71
N LYS A 545 -9.73 -16.42 -21.92
CA LYS A 545 -10.64 -17.32 -21.19
C LYS A 545 -10.39 -17.28 -19.67
N VAL A 546 -9.13 -17.27 -19.24
CA VAL A 546 -8.75 -17.17 -17.81
C VAL A 546 -9.17 -15.84 -17.21
N VAL A 547 -8.91 -14.71 -17.89
CA VAL A 547 -9.31 -13.38 -17.39
C VAL A 547 -10.84 -13.21 -17.38
N ALA A 548 -11.52 -13.70 -18.41
CA ALA A 548 -12.98 -13.66 -18.49
C ALA A 548 -13.64 -14.50 -17.38
N TYR A 549 -13.09 -15.68 -17.07
CA TYR A 549 -13.52 -16.51 -15.94
C TYR A 549 -13.42 -15.74 -14.62
N LEU A 550 -12.26 -15.15 -14.32
CA LEU A 550 -12.05 -14.37 -13.09
C LEU A 550 -12.96 -13.13 -13.03
N ASN A 551 -13.28 -12.50 -14.17
CA ASN A 551 -14.22 -11.38 -14.23
C ASN A 551 -15.66 -11.81 -13.88
N LEU A 552 -16.09 -12.99 -14.34
CA LEU A 552 -17.38 -13.58 -13.97
C LEU A 552 -17.42 -13.91 -12.47
N LYS A 553 -16.38 -14.53 -11.91
CA LYS A 553 -16.26 -14.79 -10.46
C LYS A 553 -16.33 -13.50 -9.63
N ALA A 554 -15.70 -12.41 -10.10
CA ALA A 554 -15.81 -11.09 -9.47
C ALA A 554 -17.24 -10.53 -9.50
N LYS A 555 -17.96 -10.68 -10.61
CA LYS A 555 -19.38 -10.28 -10.74
C LYS A 555 -20.31 -11.13 -9.87
N GLU A 556 -20.06 -12.43 -9.77
CA GLU A 556 -20.79 -13.35 -8.88
C GLU A 556 -20.56 -13.02 -7.41
N ALA A 557 -19.30 -12.85 -6.99
CA ALA A 557 -18.95 -12.44 -5.63
C ALA A 557 -19.54 -11.06 -5.29
N SER A 558 -19.55 -10.14 -6.25
CA SER A 558 -20.14 -8.80 -6.04
C SER A 558 -21.63 -8.87 -5.70
N LYS A 559 -22.39 -9.67 -6.46
CA LYS A 559 -23.80 -9.94 -6.17
C LYS A 559 -23.99 -10.66 -4.84
N LYS A 560 -23.16 -11.67 -4.54
CA LYS A 560 -23.25 -12.52 -3.34
C LYS A 560 -23.05 -11.73 -2.04
N TYR A 561 -22.09 -10.79 -2.01
CA TYR A 561 -21.71 -10.06 -0.80
C TYR A 561 -22.20 -8.61 -0.75
N GLY A 562 -22.80 -8.09 -1.83
CA GLY A 562 -23.23 -6.69 -1.91
C GLY A 562 -22.04 -5.71 -1.88
N LEU A 563 -20.94 -6.05 -2.56
CA LEU A 563 -19.69 -5.26 -2.62
C LEU A 563 -19.20 -5.19 -4.06
N ARG A 564 -18.46 -4.14 -4.43
CA ARG A 564 -17.92 -4.00 -5.80
C ARG A 564 -16.55 -4.67 -5.91
N PHE A 565 -16.50 -5.96 -6.25
CA PHE A 565 -15.26 -6.65 -6.61
C PHE A 565 -14.97 -6.49 -8.10
N VAL A 566 -13.75 -6.09 -8.44
CA VAL A 566 -13.30 -5.88 -9.83
C VAL A 566 -11.89 -6.44 -10.03
N LEU A 567 -11.55 -6.79 -11.27
CA LEU A 567 -10.18 -7.15 -11.63
C LEU A 567 -9.31 -5.90 -11.81
N GLU A 568 -8.02 -6.03 -11.50
CA GLU A 568 -7.00 -4.99 -11.66
C GLU A 568 -5.74 -5.51 -12.38
N GLN A 569 -5.17 -4.68 -13.28
CA GLN A 569 -3.78 -4.82 -13.67
C GLN A 569 -2.87 -4.30 -12.54
N THR A 570 -2.59 -5.16 -11.56
CA THR A 570 -1.62 -4.90 -10.47
C THR A 570 -0.34 -4.23 -11.01
N PRO A 571 0.10 -3.09 -10.45
CA PRO A 571 1.41 -2.51 -10.77
C PRO A 571 2.60 -3.42 -10.37
N ALA A 572 2.41 -4.28 -9.35
CA ALA A 572 3.29 -5.37 -8.92
C ALA A 572 4.81 -5.06 -8.86
N GLU A 573 5.17 -3.88 -8.34
CA GLU A 573 6.56 -3.42 -8.23
C GLU A 573 7.46 -4.39 -7.45
N SER A 574 7.01 -4.80 -6.26
CA SER A 574 7.65 -5.82 -5.42
C SER A 574 7.09 -7.22 -5.64
N ALA A 575 5.78 -7.34 -5.88
CA ALA A 575 5.09 -8.62 -5.99
C ALA A 575 5.61 -9.50 -7.15
N ALA A 576 5.96 -8.90 -8.31
CA ALA A 576 6.52 -9.61 -9.46
C ALA A 576 7.85 -10.32 -9.13
N TYR A 577 8.71 -9.70 -8.31
CA TYR A 577 9.97 -10.28 -7.85
C TYR A 577 9.78 -11.28 -6.70
N ARG A 578 8.92 -10.92 -5.74
CA ARG A 578 8.66 -11.76 -4.56
C ARG A 578 8.08 -13.11 -4.96
N LEU A 579 7.08 -13.11 -5.85
CA LEU A 579 6.36 -14.34 -6.19
C LEU A 579 7.22 -15.25 -7.09
N SER A 580 7.95 -14.72 -8.07
CA SER A 580 8.86 -15.54 -8.89
C SER A 580 9.92 -16.26 -8.04
N ARG A 581 10.44 -15.60 -7.00
CA ARG A 581 11.34 -16.22 -6.02
C ARG A 581 10.70 -17.33 -5.19
N LEU A 582 9.51 -17.10 -4.63
CA LEU A 582 8.81 -18.11 -3.82
C LEU A 582 8.41 -19.35 -4.64
N ASP A 583 8.13 -19.17 -5.93
CA ASP A 583 7.86 -20.27 -6.86
C ASP A 583 9.13 -21.05 -7.22
N LEU A 584 10.25 -20.37 -7.49
CA LEU A 584 11.57 -21.01 -7.69
C LEU A 584 12.03 -21.79 -6.46
N GLU A 585 11.95 -21.19 -5.27
CA GLU A 585 12.34 -21.79 -4.00
C GLU A 585 11.51 -23.06 -3.67
N ARG A 586 10.26 -23.16 -4.15
CA ARG A 586 9.34 -24.27 -3.85
C ARG A 586 9.21 -25.33 -4.94
N TYR A 587 9.33 -24.98 -6.22
CA TYR A 587 9.10 -25.92 -7.35
C TYR A 587 10.29 -26.09 -8.29
N GLY A 588 11.41 -25.38 -8.06
CA GLY A 588 12.65 -25.51 -8.82
C GLY A 588 12.40 -25.47 -10.34
N ARG A 589 12.75 -26.56 -11.02
CA ARG A 589 12.67 -26.71 -12.49
C ARG A 589 11.33 -26.32 -13.11
N LYS A 590 10.19 -26.57 -12.43
CA LYS A 590 8.87 -26.19 -12.96
C LYS A 590 8.69 -24.66 -13.03
N ALA A 591 9.20 -23.93 -12.05
CA ALA A 591 9.15 -22.47 -12.05
C ALA A 591 10.26 -21.88 -12.94
N GLU A 592 11.45 -22.48 -12.92
CA GLU A 592 12.60 -22.11 -13.76
C GLU A 592 12.27 -22.08 -15.26
N ALA A 593 11.38 -22.97 -15.73
CA ALA A 593 10.95 -23.03 -17.12
C ALA A 593 10.13 -21.83 -17.62
N ILE A 594 9.51 -21.04 -16.72
CA ILE A 594 8.59 -19.95 -17.09
C ILE A 594 9.00 -18.57 -16.56
N VAL A 595 9.72 -18.53 -15.44
CA VAL A 595 10.19 -17.30 -14.79
C VAL A 595 11.13 -16.52 -15.72
N LYS A 596 11.01 -15.19 -15.73
CA LYS A 596 11.84 -14.30 -16.56
C LYS A 596 13.05 -13.76 -15.80
N GLY A 597 14.03 -13.21 -16.51
CA GLY A 597 15.30 -12.74 -15.97
C GLY A 597 16.32 -13.86 -15.71
N ASP A 598 17.28 -13.59 -14.83
CA ASP A 598 18.44 -14.47 -14.57
C ASP A 598 18.30 -15.23 -13.24
N VAL A 599 17.96 -16.52 -13.36
CA VAL A 599 17.81 -17.44 -12.23
C VAL A 599 19.13 -17.65 -11.48
N SER A 600 20.26 -17.75 -12.19
CA SER A 600 21.59 -17.97 -11.59
C SER A 600 22.00 -16.82 -10.66
N LYS A 601 21.62 -15.59 -11.01
CA LYS A 601 21.88 -14.38 -10.22
C LYS A 601 20.74 -14.02 -9.25
N ARG A 602 19.67 -14.83 -9.17
CA ARG A 602 18.42 -14.52 -8.43
C ARG A 602 17.80 -13.17 -8.80
N LYS A 603 17.97 -12.75 -10.05
CA LYS A 603 17.43 -11.51 -10.64
C LYS A 603 16.27 -11.85 -11.56
N THR A 604 15.16 -12.28 -10.97
CA THR A 604 14.04 -12.90 -11.68
C THR A 604 12.74 -12.13 -11.50
N TYR A 605 11.74 -12.34 -12.35
CA TYR A 605 10.43 -11.70 -12.24
C TYR A 605 9.35 -12.48 -13.00
N TYR A 606 8.08 -12.15 -12.73
CA TYR A 606 6.93 -12.49 -13.57
C TYR A 606 6.48 -11.29 -14.40
N THR A 607 5.97 -11.54 -15.60
CA THR A 607 5.44 -10.49 -16.49
C THR A 607 4.25 -9.82 -15.80
N ASN A 608 4.21 -8.48 -15.86
CA ASN A 608 3.26 -7.71 -15.08
C ASN A 608 1.81 -7.94 -15.55
N SER A 609 0.93 -8.32 -14.62
CA SER A 609 -0.52 -8.47 -14.87
C SER A 609 -0.88 -9.33 -16.10
N THR A 610 -1.43 -8.70 -17.14
CA THR A 610 -1.88 -9.32 -18.39
C THR A 610 -1.06 -8.82 -19.59
N PHE A 611 0.12 -8.24 -19.35
CA PHE A 611 1.00 -7.77 -20.43
C PHE A 611 1.55 -8.95 -21.23
N LEU A 612 1.89 -8.69 -22.49
CA LEU A 612 2.72 -9.62 -23.27
C LEU A 612 4.15 -9.56 -22.73
N ASN A 613 4.90 -10.66 -22.87
CA ASN A 613 6.32 -10.75 -22.47
C ASN A 613 7.09 -9.49 -22.92
N VAL A 614 7.74 -8.81 -21.97
CA VAL A 614 8.36 -7.49 -22.19
C VAL A 614 9.63 -7.55 -23.03
N SER A 615 10.29 -8.71 -23.15
CA SER A 615 11.50 -8.88 -23.96
C SER A 615 11.26 -9.21 -25.42
N LYS A 616 10.01 -9.50 -25.77
CA LYS A 616 9.65 -9.96 -27.11
C LYS A 616 9.34 -8.77 -28.01
N GLU A 617 10.00 -8.76 -29.16
CA GLU A 617 9.75 -7.82 -30.25
C GLU A 617 8.32 -8.03 -30.76
N VAL A 618 7.48 -7.03 -30.50
CA VAL A 618 6.11 -6.95 -30.97
C VAL A 618 5.92 -5.51 -31.43
N ASP A 619 5.34 -5.32 -32.62
CA ASP A 619 5.01 -4.00 -33.13
C ASP A 619 4.22 -3.19 -32.06
N PRO A 620 4.51 -1.90 -31.84
CA PRO A 620 3.94 -1.19 -30.71
C PRO A 620 2.42 -0.99 -30.79
N ILE A 621 1.86 -0.79 -31.99
CA ILE A 621 0.39 -0.65 -32.13
C ILE A 621 -0.28 -2.02 -32.02
N GLU A 622 0.36 -3.10 -32.49
CA GLU A 622 -0.09 -4.47 -32.29
C GLU A 622 -0.08 -4.88 -30.80
N ARG A 623 0.99 -4.54 -30.06
CA ARG A 623 1.07 -4.76 -28.60
C ARG A 623 -0.08 -4.05 -27.87
N VAL A 624 -0.29 -2.77 -28.17
CA VAL A 624 -1.39 -1.97 -27.59
C VAL A 624 -2.77 -2.52 -27.98
N ARG A 625 -2.92 -3.05 -29.21
CA ARG A 625 -4.16 -3.70 -29.68
C ARG A 625 -4.43 -5.02 -28.98
N LEU A 626 -3.42 -5.88 -28.81
CA LEU A 626 -3.53 -7.17 -28.15
C LEU A 626 -3.77 -7.01 -26.65
N GLU A 627 -2.92 -6.26 -25.94
CA GLU A 627 -3.09 -5.97 -24.52
C GLU A 627 -4.46 -5.30 -24.26
N GLY A 628 -4.86 -4.37 -25.12
CA GLY A 628 -6.15 -3.69 -25.06
C GLY A 628 -7.38 -4.61 -25.08
N LYS A 629 -7.29 -5.84 -25.61
CA LYS A 629 -8.40 -6.82 -25.55
C LYS A 629 -8.70 -7.31 -24.13
N PHE A 630 -7.74 -7.20 -23.20
CA PHE A 630 -7.96 -7.52 -21.78
C PHE A 630 -8.60 -6.37 -21.02
N HIS A 631 -8.50 -5.12 -21.49
CA HIS A 631 -8.85 -3.93 -20.71
C HIS A 631 -10.36 -3.84 -20.44
N ASP A 632 -11.21 -4.34 -21.35
CA ASP A 632 -12.67 -4.47 -21.14
C ASP A 632 -13.05 -5.34 -19.93
N LEU A 633 -12.16 -6.25 -19.51
CA LEU A 633 -12.39 -7.19 -18.41
C LEU A 633 -11.82 -6.67 -17.07
N ILE A 634 -11.17 -5.50 -17.07
CA ILE A 634 -10.39 -4.95 -15.96
C ILE A 634 -10.92 -3.56 -15.61
N GLU A 635 -11.95 -3.55 -14.75
CA GLU A 635 -12.71 -2.35 -14.36
C GLU A 635 -12.00 -1.51 -13.28
N ALA A 636 -10.90 -1.99 -12.69
CA ALA A 636 -9.94 -1.15 -11.96
C ALA A 636 -8.90 -0.48 -12.88
N GLY A 637 -9.20 -0.47 -14.17
CA GLY A 637 -8.40 0.11 -15.26
C GLY A 637 -7.06 -0.55 -15.50
N ALA A 638 -6.51 -0.20 -16.66
CA ALA A 638 -5.50 -0.98 -17.35
C ALA A 638 -4.76 -0.09 -18.35
N ILE A 639 -3.45 -0.26 -18.45
CA ILE A 639 -2.54 0.57 -19.24
C ILE A 639 -1.57 -0.28 -20.05
N SER A 640 -1.32 0.11 -21.30
CA SER A 640 -0.20 -0.41 -22.08
C SER A 640 0.96 0.58 -22.09
N HIS A 641 2.17 0.05 -21.92
CA HIS A 641 3.40 0.84 -21.94
C HIS A 641 4.07 0.74 -23.30
N VAL A 642 4.37 1.88 -23.91
CA VAL A 642 5.17 1.97 -25.13
C VAL A 642 6.58 2.43 -24.75
N TRP A 643 7.53 1.50 -24.79
CA TRP A 643 8.91 1.70 -24.36
C TRP A 643 9.74 2.34 -25.47
N ILE A 644 9.98 3.66 -25.42
CA ILE A 644 10.67 4.39 -26.50
C ILE A 644 12.15 4.71 -26.19
N ALA A 645 12.60 4.48 -24.95
CA ALA A 645 13.99 4.64 -24.52
C ALA A 645 14.60 6.00 -24.93
N ASP A 646 15.63 5.99 -25.77
CA ASP A 646 16.35 7.16 -26.28
C ASP A 646 15.83 7.67 -27.64
N SER A 647 14.81 7.01 -28.23
CA SER A 647 14.14 7.44 -29.48
C SER A 647 13.24 8.66 -29.26
N ARG A 648 13.37 9.69 -30.12
CA ARG A 648 12.56 10.92 -30.12
C ARG A 648 11.56 10.89 -31.29
N PRO A 649 10.43 10.16 -31.18
CA PRO A 649 9.39 10.22 -32.21
C PRO A 649 8.82 11.63 -32.30
N SER A 650 8.40 12.05 -33.49
CA SER A 650 7.76 13.36 -33.66
C SER A 650 6.40 13.39 -32.95
N LYS A 651 5.99 14.59 -32.54
CA LYS A 651 4.67 14.80 -31.89
C LYS A 651 3.52 14.37 -32.80
N GLU A 652 3.68 14.46 -34.12
CA GLU A 652 2.72 13.97 -35.12
C GLU A 652 2.64 12.44 -35.15
N SER A 653 3.78 11.72 -35.02
CA SER A 653 3.78 10.25 -34.91
C SER A 653 3.04 9.81 -33.65
N ILE A 654 3.33 10.44 -32.51
CA ILE A 654 2.65 10.18 -31.23
C ILE A 654 1.14 10.51 -31.33
N ALA A 655 0.76 11.68 -31.85
CA ALA A 655 -0.65 12.06 -32.01
C ALA A 655 -1.42 11.08 -32.91
N ASN A 656 -0.81 10.63 -34.02
CA ASN A 656 -1.38 9.60 -34.90
C ASN A 656 -1.49 8.24 -34.20
N PHE A 657 -0.52 7.86 -33.37
CA PHE A 657 -0.57 6.64 -32.55
C PHE A 657 -1.72 6.70 -31.53
N VAL A 658 -1.91 7.84 -30.86
CA VAL A 658 -3.00 8.09 -29.91
C VAL A 658 -4.36 8.01 -30.63
N LEU A 659 -4.50 8.66 -31.78
CA LEU A 659 -5.73 8.62 -32.62
C LEU A 659 -6.06 7.18 -33.08
N LYS A 660 -5.08 6.45 -33.61
CA LYS A 660 -5.24 5.03 -33.99
C LYS A 660 -5.62 4.17 -32.79
N THR A 661 -4.97 4.37 -31.63
CA THR A 661 -5.29 3.64 -30.41
C THR A 661 -6.73 3.90 -29.96
N PHE A 662 -7.18 5.15 -29.99
CA PHE A 662 -8.56 5.51 -29.69
C PHE A 662 -9.55 4.85 -30.67
N ARG A 663 -9.32 4.97 -31.98
CA ARG A 663 -10.26 4.54 -33.03
C ARG A 663 -10.28 3.04 -33.33
N GLN A 664 -9.14 2.35 -33.18
CA GLN A 664 -8.93 0.99 -33.72
C GLN A 664 -8.66 -0.08 -32.65
N THR A 665 -8.60 0.30 -31.37
CA THR A 665 -8.32 -0.63 -30.26
C THR A 665 -9.32 -0.44 -29.11
N ARG A 666 -9.34 -1.41 -28.18
CA ARG A 666 -10.07 -1.30 -26.92
C ARG A 666 -9.20 -0.86 -25.75
N ASN A 667 -7.97 -0.42 -26.01
CA ASN A 667 -7.03 -0.08 -24.97
C ASN A 667 -7.56 1.11 -24.14
N ALA A 668 -7.58 0.96 -22.81
CA ALA A 668 -8.12 1.96 -21.90
C ALA A 668 -7.16 3.11 -21.58
N GLN A 669 -5.83 2.88 -21.62
CA GLN A 669 -4.83 3.90 -21.31
C GLN A 669 -3.48 3.55 -21.93
N ILE A 670 -2.75 4.54 -22.47
CA ILE A 670 -1.35 4.36 -22.88
C ILE A 670 -0.43 5.42 -22.28
N ALA A 671 0.84 5.04 -22.11
CA ALA A 671 1.92 5.96 -21.78
C ALA A 671 3.20 5.64 -22.56
N PHE A 672 3.81 6.67 -23.12
CA PHE A 672 5.13 6.59 -23.74
C PHE A 672 6.21 6.70 -22.65
N SER A 673 7.27 5.91 -22.81
CA SER A 673 8.23 5.63 -21.75
C SER A 673 9.67 5.84 -22.24
N PRO A 674 10.12 7.10 -22.33
CA PRO A 674 11.52 7.43 -22.58
C PRO A 674 12.40 7.11 -21.35
N GLU A 675 13.70 7.00 -21.61
CA GLU A 675 14.74 6.77 -20.61
C GLU A 675 15.66 8.01 -20.51
N PHE A 676 16.18 8.31 -19.32
CA PHE A 676 17.08 9.43 -19.07
C PHE A 676 18.20 9.05 -18.10
N THR A 677 19.31 9.79 -18.15
CA THR A 677 20.42 9.70 -17.19
C THR A 677 20.62 11.06 -16.53
N SER A 678 20.55 11.11 -15.20
CA SER A 678 20.80 12.29 -14.39
C SER A 678 22.19 12.23 -13.79
N CYS A 679 23.03 13.22 -14.04
CA CYS A 679 24.33 13.36 -13.37
C CYS A 679 24.18 14.01 -11.99
N ASN A 680 24.70 13.39 -10.94
CA ASN A 680 24.70 13.95 -9.58
C ASN A 680 25.96 14.82 -9.29
N ALA A 681 26.83 15.02 -10.29
CA ALA A 681 28.06 15.81 -10.16
C ALA A 681 28.04 17.16 -10.92
N CYS A 682 27.17 17.31 -11.93
CA CYS A 682 26.97 18.59 -12.63
C CYS A 682 25.50 18.88 -12.97
N ASP A 683 24.58 18.15 -12.33
CA ASP A 683 23.11 18.24 -12.42
C ASP A 683 22.47 18.15 -13.82
N ARG A 684 23.26 18.00 -14.89
CA ARG A 684 22.74 17.84 -16.25
C ARG A 684 22.10 16.46 -16.47
N VAL A 685 21.04 16.48 -17.26
CA VAL A 685 20.28 15.30 -17.68
C VAL A 685 20.54 15.04 -19.17
N SER A 686 20.85 13.80 -19.52
CA SER A 686 20.86 13.32 -20.91
C SER A 686 19.72 12.32 -21.14
N ARG A 687 19.33 12.15 -22.40
CA ARG A 687 18.36 11.12 -22.81
C ARG A 687 19.08 9.77 -23.01
N GLY A 688 18.36 8.68 -22.83
CA GLY A 688 18.92 7.31 -22.76
C GLY A 688 19.55 6.98 -21.40
N LEU A 689 19.83 5.69 -21.18
CA LEU A 689 20.58 5.19 -20.02
C LEU A 689 22.08 5.11 -20.35
N SER A 690 22.93 5.66 -19.48
CA SER A 690 24.39 5.63 -19.59
C SER A 690 25.02 5.44 -18.21
N GLU A 691 26.16 4.75 -18.16
CA GLU A 691 26.98 4.59 -16.95
C GLU A 691 27.89 5.81 -16.67
N THR A 692 28.05 6.70 -17.65
CA THR A 692 28.83 7.94 -17.50
C THR A 692 28.06 9.16 -18.01
N CYS A 693 28.28 10.31 -17.37
CA CYS A 693 27.70 11.58 -17.81
C CYS A 693 28.36 12.06 -19.12
N PRO A 694 27.62 12.22 -20.23
CA PRO A 694 28.20 12.64 -21.51
C PRO A 694 28.72 14.08 -21.51
N TYR A 695 28.44 14.86 -20.47
CA TYR A 695 28.84 16.27 -20.37
C TYR A 695 30.02 16.55 -19.44
N CYS A 696 30.41 15.59 -18.57
CA CYS A 696 31.51 15.78 -17.61
C CYS A 696 32.30 14.50 -17.27
N GLY A 697 32.01 13.37 -17.91
CA GLY A 697 32.70 12.09 -17.71
C GLY A 697 32.45 11.39 -16.36
N SER A 698 31.67 11.98 -15.44
CA SER A 698 31.45 11.40 -14.11
C SER A 698 30.63 10.11 -14.19
N MET A 699 31.04 9.10 -13.41
CA MET A 699 30.28 7.86 -13.16
C MET A 699 29.20 8.05 -12.08
N ASN A 700 29.13 9.21 -11.42
CA ASN A 700 28.09 9.50 -10.42
C ASN A 700 26.79 9.93 -11.11
N VAL A 701 26.12 8.95 -11.73
CA VAL A 701 24.87 9.11 -12.46
C VAL A 701 23.78 8.21 -11.89
N ASP A 702 22.52 8.57 -12.10
CA ASP A 702 21.36 7.72 -11.82
C ASP A 702 20.41 7.75 -13.01
N GLY A 703 19.96 6.58 -13.44
CA GLY A 703 19.04 6.46 -14.56
C GLY A 703 17.58 6.65 -14.10
N ILE A 704 16.76 7.24 -14.97
CA ILE A 704 15.37 7.58 -14.73
C ILE A 704 14.52 6.97 -15.84
N THR A 705 13.56 6.13 -15.47
CA THR A 705 12.58 5.54 -16.40
C THR A 705 11.35 5.07 -15.63
N ARG A 706 10.34 4.53 -16.31
CA ARG A 706 9.10 4.08 -15.67
C ARG A 706 9.30 2.68 -15.06
N VAL A 707 9.06 2.53 -13.76
CA VAL A 707 9.23 1.23 -13.08
C VAL A 707 8.09 0.27 -13.39
N THR A 708 6.85 0.72 -13.30
CA THR A 708 5.62 -0.08 -13.50
C THR A 708 4.45 0.75 -14.02
N GLY A 709 4.36 2.01 -13.57
CA GLY A 709 3.30 2.95 -13.98
C GLY A 709 3.68 4.43 -13.82
N TYR A 710 4.83 4.75 -13.24
CA TYR A 710 5.31 6.10 -12.92
C TYR A 710 6.84 6.15 -13.05
N PHE A 711 7.42 7.35 -13.20
CA PHE A 711 8.88 7.54 -13.31
C PHE A 711 9.56 7.38 -11.95
N SER A 712 10.72 6.73 -11.93
CA SER A 712 11.54 6.62 -10.73
C SER A 712 13.04 6.47 -11.07
N LYS A 713 13.89 6.66 -10.05
CA LYS A 713 15.34 6.47 -10.12
C LYS A 713 15.70 4.98 -9.98
N ILE A 714 16.45 4.45 -10.94
CA ILE A 714 16.82 3.03 -11.03
C ILE A 714 17.66 2.56 -9.82
N SER A 715 18.41 3.47 -9.19
CA SER A 715 19.11 3.19 -7.92
C SER A 715 18.21 2.67 -6.78
N GLY A 716 16.92 3.04 -6.80
CA GLY A 716 15.92 2.64 -5.80
C GLY A 716 15.24 1.30 -6.08
N TRP A 717 15.46 0.67 -7.24
CA TRP A 717 14.67 -0.48 -7.68
C TRP A 717 15.16 -1.79 -7.06
N ASN A 718 14.23 -2.74 -6.88
CA ASN A 718 14.57 -4.13 -6.56
C ASN A 718 15.22 -4.86 -7.76
N ASP A 719 15.81 -6.02 -7.49
CA ASP A 719 16.59 -6.76 -8.49
C ASP A 719 15.72 -7.38 -9.60
N GLY A 720 14.47 -7.73 -9.32
CA GLY A 720 13.53 -8.20 -10.35
C GLY A 720 13.15 -7.11 -11.34
N LYS A 721 12.87 -5.88 -10.87
CA LYS A 721 12.60 -4.73 -11.77
C LYS A 721 13.83 -4.23 -12.53
N ARG A 722 15.04 -4.45 -11.99
CA ARG A 722 16.28 -4.23 -12.76
C ARG A 722 16.50 -5.30 -13.82
N ALA A 723 16.13 -6.56 -13.58
CA ALA A 723 16.11 -7.59 -14.63
C ALA A 723 15.08 -7.26 -15.72
N GLU A 724 13.86 -6.91 -15.34
CA GLU A 724 12.81 -6.50 -16.29
C GLU A 724 13.27 -5.34 -17.18
N LEU A 725 14.00 -4.34 -16.64
CA LEU A 725 14.53 -3.22 -17.41
C LEU A 725 15.57 -3.60 -18.46
N VAL A 726 16.44 -4.57 -18.14
CA VAL A 726 17.43 -5.11 -19.09
C VAL A 726 16.70 -5.84 -20.20
N ASP A 727 15.71 -6.65 -19.83
CA ASP A 727 14.94 -7.48 -20.75
C ASP A 727 14.02 -6.68 -21.68
N ARG A 728 13.50 -5.51 -21.28
CA ARG A 728 12.55 -4.70 -22.08
C ARG A 728 13.01 -4.45 -23.51
N TYR A 729 12.18 -4.88 -24.47
CA TYR A 729 12.27 -4.47 -25.86
C TYR A 729 11.98 -2.96 -25.99
N ARG A 730 12.81 -2.25 -26.76
CA ARG A 730 12.78 -0.79 -26.94
C ARG A 730 12.28 -0.46 -28.35
N SER A 731 11.05 0.02 -28.44
CA SER A 731 10.35 0.36 -29.67
C SER A 731 10.92 1.60 -30.35
N LYS A 732 10.96 1.57 -31.70
CA LYS A 732 11.15 2.75 -32.55
C LYS A 732 9.80 3.08 -33.19
N LEU A 733 9.40 4.36 -33.15
CA LEU A 733 8.11 4.93 -33.55
C LEU A 733 8.30 6.09 -34.54
#